data_AF-A0A8J7QM61-F1
#
_entry.id   AF-A0A8J7QM61-F1
#
_cell.length_a   1.000
_cell.length_b   1.000
_cell.length_c   1.000
_cell.angle_alpha   90.00
_cell.angle_beta   90.00
_cell.angle_gamma   90.00
#
_symmetry.space_group_name_H-M   'P 1'
#
loop_
_entity.id
_entity.type
_entity.pdbx_description
1 polymer ?
#
loop_
_entity_poly.entity_id
_entity_poly.type
_entity_poly.pdbx_seq_one_letter_code
_entity_poly.pdbx_strand_id
1 'polypeptide(L)'
;MTVTGFAQNGVVTVDVETPGTLSERVLDLDVTRIKSLTVTGNLNGSDIAYLNSGTGKMSGVETLDISNIKLVPGDEPYATVVIARSDIGMGKTTAIFYIGDVYSETSDSQNTGLGGINITKYIHTNDLSGAFAYSKSSGSSCSIKEVILPRSLPRIGDYMFKSNTYIERIGISSGVTEIGKAAFEAASSLTSVNLPAGVKIVDDYAFSRSGLAQIDLPESLTVIGAEAFRETKLIGELDFSNVERLGMWAFWNVKISGTLNLGKLTEIPDGAFTGGDYDKVIFSDNLVAIGEGAFANSKLTDVTLPASLTSICASSFQDTPWYSSLKGADDGIIYINDIALAPTQNVKIVDGLLAIKDGTRSIASGNWNINDGNTGISTLVTRLELPSTLETIGDEVFSGFEKLGDITLPEGLAYIGDRAFNGCKSLWFENLPSSVLNIGEEAFNGCESLTQIALSENVKSVGNNAFYGCSGISLVKIFASDLRGSGILGFGSEALDRVVIGGKVQYLPEESFFNSTNLRKVEFEPRDPATPLFIGGYCFSNCGKAQFVNFPERIDSIADYAFSDCAALSESLVLTDTRHIGYRSFIDCSSLTGVVLPESVEYIGEEAFGRCGNLQRVEYNCISATTGTVFRECDILAAVKIGKNVEKLGDGLFSTLSSLNSVEFEANGIENDSEIPSSFEIGQHCFSASGFKKIELPRNTTVIGDYAFADGKFAEIILPATIKYLGKEMFSSSRVKNITILAEEVPEAGGNLWYSDVEAQSVVFHVPARLINDYRGAEIWKNYHYEPIEKLVEKIEISSSSVTLEEGSTLTLSVTVSPADADNQDVAWKSDNEDVVTVDNNGVVTAVAPGTATVTVSTLDGSNLSATCEIRVVKPVVLVESITLDITDATLNVGDTMMLMATVLPEDADNREVTWISGNEDVVTVNNNGVVTAVAPGTATVTVSTLDGSNLSATCNITVESKTGGVDAVGAESINVIARDGVIIISGTSEEAFIYSMTGMLIRRTDERRIEGLVSGCYFVFVGGQSFKVVI
;
A
#
# COMPACT_ATOMS: atom_id res chain seq x y z
N MET A 1 -24.45 -18.48 58.05
CA MET A 1 -24.66 -17.44 59.10
C MET A 1 -24.10 -17.95 60.43
N THR A 2 -22.84 -17.64 60.73
CA THR A 2 -22.23 -17.99 62.02
C THR A 2 -21.45 -16.78 62.50
N VAL A 3 -22.10 -15.86 63.22
CA VAL A 3 -21.38 -14.92 64.08
C VAL A 3 -20.94 -15.72 65.30
N THR A 4 -19.78 -16.35 65.22
CA THR A 4 -19.19 -17.07 66.35
C THR A 4 -18.47 -16.07 67.24
N GLY A 5 -19.15 -15.57 68.26
CA GLY A 5 -18.54 -14.73 69.30
C GLY A 5 -19.46 -13.62 69.78
N PHE A 6 -20.34 -13.93 70.73
CA PHE A 6 -20.86 -12.88 71.60
C PHE A 6 -19.73 -12.41 72.52
N ALA A 7 -19.18 -11.24 72.19
CA ALA A 7 -18.45 -10.31 73.06
C ALA A 7 -17.84 -10.88 74.35
N GLN A 8 -16.74 -11.62 74.23
CA GLN A 8 -15.69 -11.54 75.25
C GLN A 8 -14.60 -10.60 74.70
N ASN A 9 -14.40 -9.47 75.38
CA ASN A 9 -13.33 -8.49 75.14
C ASN A 9 -13.39 -7.63 73.86
N GLY A 10 -14.55 -7.55 73.18
CA GLY A 10 -14.73 -6.62 72.04
C GLY A 10 -14.09 -7.07 70.73
N VAL A 11 -13.82 -8.37 70.57
CA VAL A 11 -13.38 -9.02 69.32
C VAL A 11 -14.58 -9.71 68.66
N VAL A 12 -14.81 -9.49 67.37
CA VAL A 12 -15.91 -10.09 66.60
C VAL A 12 -15.37 -10.69 65.31
N THR A 13 -15.86 -11.89 64.95
CA THR A 13 -15.59 -12.52 63.64
C THR A 13 -16.87 -12.59 62.82
N VAL A 14 -16.81 -12.12 61.57
CA VAL A 14 -17.92 -12.16 60.59
C VAL A 14 -17.48 -12.96 59.38
N ASP A 15 -18.19 -14.04 59.10
CA ASP A 15 -18.00 -14.82 57.88
C ASP A 15 -18.98 -14.37 56.78
N VAL A 16 -18.47 -14.00 55.61
CA VAL A 16 -19.23 -13.54 54.45
C VAL A 16 -19.32 -14.67 53.43
N GLU A 17 -20.39 -15.46 53.54
CA GLU A 17 -20.70 -16.56 52.61
C GLU A 17 -21.13 -16.04 51.23
N THR A 18 -21.85 -14.90 51.20
CA THR A 18 -22.38 -14.25 49.99
C THR A 18 -21.77 -12.85 49.84
N PRO A 19 -21.02 -12.56 48.76
CA PRO A 19 -20.40 -11.24 48.54
C PRO A 19 -21.45 -10.11 48.50
N GLY A 20 -21.09 -8.90 48.96
CA GLY A 20 -21.96 -7.73 49.02
C GLY A 20 -22.86 -7.65 50.26
N THR A 21 -22.91 -8.73 51.07
CA THR A 21 -23.79 -8.80 52.25
C THR A 21 -23.10 -8.36 53.55
N LEU A 22 -21.87 -7.86 53.52
CA LEU A 22 -21.17 -7.45 54.75
C LEU A 22 -21.92 -6.33 55.48
N SER A 23 -22.45 -5.36 54.73
CA SER A 23 -23.22 -4.26 55.30
C SER A 23 -24.45 -4.77 56.08
N GLU A 24 -25.21 -5.70 55.50
CA GLU A 24 -26.36 -6.35 56.14
C GLU A 24 -25.94 -7.13 57.40
N ARG A 25 -24.81 -7.85 57.34
CA ARG A 25 -24.30 -8.66 58.45
C ARG A 25 -23.77 -7.83 59.62
N VAL A 26 -23.21 -6.66 59.34
CA VAL A 26 -22.68 -5.74 60.38
C VAL A 26 -23.76 -4.82 60.95
N LEU A 27 -24.85 -4.56 60.21
CA LEU A 27 -25.96 -3.70 60.67
C LEU A 27 -26.58 -4.18 62.00
N ASP A 28 -26.58 -5.49 62.25
CA ASP A 28 -27.15 -6.14 63.44
C ASP A 28 -26.22 -6.15 64.68
N LEU A 29 -24.98 -5.71 64.54
CA LEU A 29 -24.00 -5.70 65.63
C LEU A 29 -24.01 -4.37 66.42
N ASP A 30 -23.85 -4.43 67.75
CA ASP A 30 -23.56 -3.24 68.58
C ASP A 30 -22.09 -2.83 68.41
N VAL A 31 -21.84 -2.15 67.30
CA VAL A 31 -20.55 -1.66 66.86
C VAL A 31 -19.86 -0.68 67.81
N THR A 32 -20.57 -0.11 68.79
CA THR A 32 -19.95 0.75 69.82
C THR A 32 -19.09 -0.05 70.82
N ARG A 33 -19.18 -1.38 70.80
CA ARG A 33 -18.45 -2.31 71.68
C ARG A 33 -17.40 -3.15 70.96
N ILE A 34 -17.23 -2.98 69.65
CA ILE A 34 -16.30 -3.76 68.82
C ILE A 34 -15.01 -2.98 68.68
N LYS A 35 -13.93 -3.46 69.31
CA LYS A 35 -12.58 -2.93 69.14
C LYS A 35 -11.81 -3.63 68.02
N SER A 36 -12.05 -4.93 67.81
CA SER A 36 -11.39 -5.74 66.79
C SER A 36 -12.41 -6.49 65.96
N LEU A 37 -12.31 -6.40 64.63
CA LEU A 37 -13.17 -7.09 63.68
C LEU A 37 -12.34 -7.99 62.76
N THR A 38 -12.65 -9.28 62.74
CA THR A 38 -12.10 -10.24 61.77
C THR A 38 -13.16 -10.56 60.73
N VAL A 39 -12.86 -10.42 59.45
CA VAL A 39 -13.75 -10.80 58.35
C VAL A 39 -13.16 -11.99 57.60
N THR A 40 -13.98 -13.03 57.39
CA THR A 40 -13.63 -14.22 56.61
C THR A 40 -14.62 -14.42 55.46
N GLY A 41 -14.28 -15.26 54.49
CA GLY A 41 -15.16 -15.58 53.36
C GLY A 41 -14.90 -14.74 52.10
N ASN A 42 -15.91 -14.54 51.27
CA ASN A 42 -15.76 -13.87 49.97
C ASN A 42 -16.26 -12.41 50.04
N LEU A 43 -15.40 -11.44 49.72
CA LEU A 43 -15.75 -10.01 49.68
C LEU A 43 -15.73 -9.47 48.25
N ASN A 44 -16.64 -8.55 47.94
CA ASN A 44 -16.63 -7.77 46.70
C ASN A 44 -16.37 -6.28 46.96
N GLY A 45 -16.43 -5.49 45.89
CA GLY A 45 -16.19 -4.05 45.96
C GLY A 45 -17.09 -3.26 46.90
N SER A 46 -18.38 -3.62 47.01
CA SER A 46 -19.32 -2.97 47.93
C SER A 46 -19.00 -3.26 49.40
N ASP A 47 -18.48 -4.45 49.71
CA ASP A 47 -18.08 -4.78 51.08
C ASP A 47 -16.83 -3.99 51.50
N ILE A 48 -15.87 -3.83 50.60
CA ILE A 48 -14.66 -3.00 50.82
C ILE A 48 -15.05 -1.53 51.02
N ALA A 49 -15.95 -1.00 50.18
CA ALA A 49 -16.47 0.34 50.35
C ALA A 49 -17.20 0.52 51.68
N TYR A 50 -17.93 -0.50 52.16
CA TYR A 50 -18.57 -0.47 53.49
C TYR A 50 -17.55 -0.40 54.63
N LEU A 51 -16.49 -1.22 54.56
CA LEU A 51 -15.37 -1.19 55.52
C LEU A 51 -14.69 0.19 55.54
N ASN A 52 -14.63 0.88 54.40
CA ASN A 52 -14.03 2.22 54.28
C ASN A 52 -14.97 3.38 54.64
N SER A 53 -16.29 3.21 54.47
CA SER A 53 -17.26 4.33 54.43
C SER A 53 -17.31 5.20 55.70
N GLY A 54 -16.80 4.72 56.84
CA GLY A 54 -16.72 5.44 58.11
C GLY A 54 -18.07 5.97 58.63
N THR A 55 -19.20 5.56 58.04
CA THR A 55 -20.53 6.00 58.45
C THR A 55 -20.93 5.30 59.74
N GLY A 56 -20.98 6.03 60.87
CA GLY A 56 -21.74 5.78 62.11
C GLY A 56 -21.62 4.42 62.83
N LYS A 57 -21.01 3.40 62.22
CA LYS A 57 -21.01 2.01 62.67
C LYS A 57 -19.63 1.33 62.56
N MET A 58 -18.64 1.89 61.88
CA MET A 58 -17.24 1.41 61.96
C MET A 58 -16.37 2.30 62.86
N SER A 59 -16.92 3.38 63.42
CA SER A 59 -16.19 4.42 64.17
C SER A 59 -15.63 3.99 65.54
N GLY A 60 -15.89 2.75 65.97
CA GLY A 60 -15.35 2.17 67.21
C GLY A 60 -14.29 1.07 66.98
N VAL A 61 -14.10 0.63 65.74
CA VAL A 61 -13.19 -0.46 65.38
C VAL A 61 -11.77 0.10 65.26
N GLU A 62 -10.85 -0.46 66.03
CA GLU A 62 -9.42 -0.07 66.05
C GLU A 62 -8.57 -1.07 65.25
N THR A 63 -8.94 -2.35 65.22
CA THR A 63 -8.23 -3.41 64.48
C THR A 63 -9.15 -4.11 63.48
N LEU A 64 -8.71 -4.22 62.23
CA LEU A 64 -9.39 -4.94 61.14
C LEU A 64 -8.50 -6.06 60.59
N ASP A 65 -8.93 -7.31 60.74
CA ASP A 65 -8.27 -8.48 60.18
C ASP A 65 -9.07 -9.03 59.00
N ILE A 66 -8.50 -8.89 57.79
CA ILE A 66 -9.05 -9.44 56.54
C ILE A 66 -8.10 -10.48 55.93
N SER A 67 -7.25 -11.11 56.75
CA SER A 67 -6.21 -12.01 56.26
C SER A 67 -6.73 -13.28 55.57
N ASN A 68 -7.95 -13.72 55.92
CA ASN A 68 -8.59 -14.94 55.45
C ASN A 68 -9.79 -14.69 54.52
N ILE A 69 -9.82 -13.52 53.85
CA ILE A 69 -10.83 -13.24 52.81
C ILE A 69 -10.35 -13.76 51.45
N LYS A 70 -11.30 -13.98 50.56
CA LYS A 70 -11.06 -14.06 49.12
C LYS A 70 -11.82 -12.92 48.45
N LEU A 71 -11.13 -12.12 47.65
CA LEU A 71 -11.77 -11.08 46.86
C LEU A 71 -12.40 -11.71 45.61
N VAL A 72 -13.67 -11.39 45.34
CA VAL A 72 -14.43 -11.93 44.21
C VAL A 72 -15.17 -10.82 43.46
N PRO A 73 -15.38 -10.95 42.14
CA PRO A 73 -16.28 -10.07 41.40
C PRO A 73 -17.69 -10.11 42.01
N GLY A 74 -18.39 -8.97 42.05
CA GLY A 74 -19.80 -8.94 42.45
C GLY A 74 -20.74 -9.42 41.33
N ASP A 75 -21.95 -9.86 41.71
CA ASP A 75 -22.99 -10.36 40.78
C ASP A 75 -23.79 -9.24 40.06
N GLU A 76 -23.53 -7.97 40.36
CA GLU A 76 -24.19 -6.80 39.74
C GLU A 76 -23.31 -6.24 38.60
N PRO A 77 -23.82 -6.12 37.34
CA PRO A 77 -23.02 -5.77 36.15
C PRO A 77 -22.45 -4.34 36.12
N TYR A 78 -22.53 -3.58 37.22
CA TYR A 78 -22.01 -2.20 37.33
C TYR A 78 -21.35 -1.86 38.68
N ALA A 79 -21.04 -2.85 39.53
CA ALA A 79 -20.35 -2.56 40.81
C ALA A 79 -18.82 -2.48 40.62
N THR A 80 -18.38 -1.46 39.89
CA THR A 80 -17.04 -0.86 40.05
C THR A 80 -16.93 -0.36 41.49
N VAL A 81 -15.81 -0.59 42.18
CA VAL A 81 -15.54 0.14 43.43
C VAL A 81 -15.45 1.61 43.08
N VAL A 82 -16.23 2.41 43.77
CA VAL A 82 -16.50 3.83 43.47
C VAL A 82 -16.27 4.56 44.79
N ILE A 83 -15.13 5.22 44.97
CA ILE A 83 -14.97 6.27 46.01
C ILE A 83 -14.14 7.47 45.49
N ALA A 84 -14.83 8.59 45.26
CA ALA A 84 -14.36 9.96 45.48
C ALA A 84 -15.55 10.93 45.36
N ARG A 85 -15.80 11.74 46.41
CA ARG A 85 -16.50 13.02 46.28
C ARG A 85 -15.45 14.12 46.39
N SER A 86 -15.55 15.20 45.62
CA SER A 86 -15.01 16.49 46.05
C SER A 86 -15.88 17.60 45.47
N ASP A 87 -16.47 18.41 46.35
CA ASP A 87 -17.24 19.60 46.01
C ASP A 87 -16.29 20.75 45.64
N ILE A 88 -16.16 21.09 44.35
CA ILE A 88 -15.82 22.45 43.90
C ILE A 88 -16.59 22.74 42.60
N GLY A 89 -17.64 23.56 42.71
CA GLY A 89 -18.10 24.52 41.68
C GLY A 89 -18.39 24.07 40.24
N MET A 90 -19.69 24.04 39.91
CA MET A 90 -20.34 24.04 38.58
C MET A 90 -20.53 22.69 37.86
N GLY A 91 -21.80 22.33 37.67
CA GLY A 91 -22.25 21.37 36.64
C GLY A 91 -22.27 19.90 37.06
N LYS A 92 -23.46 19.28 37.02
CA LYS A 92 -23.65 17.85 37.31
C LYS A 92 -22.93 16.98 36.27
N THR A 93 -22.14 15.99 36.74
CA THR A 93 -21.89 14.60 36.25
C THR A 93 -20.44 14.16 36.55
N THR A 94 -20.19 12.84 36.65
CA THR A 94 -18.89 12.06 36.60
C THR A 94 -18.43 11.54 37.98
N ALA A 95 -18.50 10.23 38.32
CA ALA A 95 -17.90 8.97 37.82
C ALA A 95 -16.48 8.70 38.37
N ILE A 96 -16.32 7.58 39.09
CA ILE A 96 -15.06 7.10 39.68
C ILE A 96 -14.53 5.95 38.82
N PHE A 97 -13.27 6.07 38.39
CA PHE A 97 -12.59 5.06 37.57
C PHE A 97 -11.40 4.48 38.34
N TYR A 98 -11.35 3.15 38.39
CA TYR A 98 -10.14 2.39 38.65
C TYR A 98 -9.47 2.12 37.30
N ILE A 99 -8.25 2.63 37.10
CA ILE A 99 -7.37 2.28 35.97
C ILE A 99 -6.05 1.79 36.60
N GLY A 100 -5.73 0.52 36.40
CA GLY A 100 -4.42 -0.04 36.72
C GLY A 100 -3.41 0.24 35.61
N ASP A 101 -2.19 0.55 36.04
CA ASP A 101 -0.87 0.56 35.38
C ASP A 101 -0.77 0.97 33.89
N VAL A 102 -0.60 2.28 33.63
CA VAL A 102 0.55 2.84 32.86
C VAL A 102 0.80 4.27 33.35
N TYR A 103 1.95 4.50 33.96
CA TYR A 103 2.55 5.81 34.21
C TYR A 103 3.26 6.24 32.92
N SER A 104 2.91 7.41 32.36
CA SER A 104 3.84 8.17 31.52
C SER A 104 4.22 9.44 32.27
N GLU A 105 5.51 9.57 32.56
CA GLU A 105 6.13 10.78 33.06
C GLU A 105 6.01 11.90 32.02
N THR A 106 5.26 12.95 32.35
CA THR A 106 5.65 14.32 31.98
C THR A 106 5.22 15.24 33.11
N SER A 107 6.21 15.94 33.64
CA SER A 107 6.20 16.85 34.78
C SER A 107 5.37 18.12 34.57
N ASP A 108 4.88 18.62 35.71
CA ASP A 108 4.56 20.00 36.06
C ASP A 108 3.58 20.84 35.22
N SER A 109 2.46 21.12 35.90
CA SER A 109 1.77 22.42 35.95
C SER A 109 1.05 22.90 34.68
N GLN A 110 -0.21 23.35 34.89
CA GLN A 110 -1.10 24.03 33.92
C GLN A 110 -1.84 23.11 32.93
N ASN A 111 -3.08 22.78 33.31
CA ASN A 111 -4.28 22.92 32.48
C ASN A 111 -4.21 22.45 31.01
N THR A 112 -4.65 21.22 30.71
CA THR A 112 -5.55 20.84 29.59
C THR A 112 -5.98 19.39 29.85
N GLY A 113 -7.27 19.07 29.97
CA GLY A 113 -8.14 18.80 28.83
C GLY A 113 -8.42 17.29 28.79
N LEU A 114 -9.58 16.88 29.29
CA LEU A 114 -10.08 15.51 29.12
C LEU A 114 -10.15 15.17 27.61
N GLY A 115 -9.41 14.17 27.15
CA GLY A 115 -9.51 13.67 25.79
C GLY A 115 -8.60 12.47 25.53
N GLY A 116 -9.18 11.26 25.51
CA GLY A 116 -8.46 10.04 25.10
C GLY A 116 -8.59 8.88 26.09
N ILE A 117 -9.80 8.32 26.21
CA ILE A 117 -9.97 7.00 26.86
C ILE A 117 -9.33 5.96 25.94
N ASN A 118 -8.41 5.15 26.47
CA ASN A 118 -8.14 3.83 25.91
C ASN A 118 -8.03 2.79 27.04
N ILE A 119 -9.05 1.94 27.11
CA ILE A 119 -9.17 0.82 28.04
C ILE A 119 -8.46 -0.36 27.40
N THR A 120 -7.39 -0.85 28.03
CA THR A 120 -6.77 -2.11 27.62
C THR A 120 -6.28 -2.92 28.83
N LYS A 121 -7.21 -3.73 29.37
CA LYS A 121 -7.00 -5.10 29.91
C LYS A 121 -6.99 -5.31 31.46
N TYR A 122 -8.16 -5.79 31.92
CA TYR A 122 -8.56 -6.64 33.08
C TYR A 122 -8.11 -6.40 34.54
N ILE A 123 -9.15 -6.38 35.38
CA ILE A 123 -9.18 -6.56 36.84
C ILE A 123 -8.54 -7.91 37.23
N HIS A 124 -7.42 -7.86 37.97
CA HIS A 124 -7.13 -8.93 38.91
C HIS A 124 -7.93 -8.67 40.17
N THR A 125 -8.81 -9.58 40.53
CA THR A 125 -9.62 -9.52 41.76
C THR A 125 -8.79 -9.69 43.03
N ASN A 126 -7.48 -9.41 43.00
CA ASN A 126 -6.54 -9.51 44.11
C ASN A 126 -5.86 -8.16 44.41
N ASP A 127 -6.40 -7.05 43.91
CA ASP A 127 -5.87 -5.70 44.14
C ASP A 127 -6.82 -4.86 45.00
N LEU A 128 -6.26 -4.18 46.01
CA LEU A 128 -6.95 -3.32 46.96
C LEU A 128 -6.58 -1.83 46.77
N SER A 129 -6.15 -1.43 45.57
CA SER A 129 -5.84 -0.04 45.23
C SER A 129 -6.90 0.95 45.75
N GLY A 130 -6.47 2.05 46.37
CA GLY A 130 -7.34 3.07 46.97
C GLY A 130 -8.30 2.62 48.09
N ALA A 131 -8.29 1.36 48.53
CA ALA A 131 -9.34 0.78 49.39
C ALA A 131 -9.49 1.48 50.76
N PHE A 132 -8.43 2.06 51.30
CA PHE A 132 -8.38 2.69 52.62
C PHE A 132 -7.81 4.13 52.57
N ALA A 133 -7.87 4.77 51.40
CA ALA A 133 -7.44 6.15 51.21
C ALA A 133 -8.36 7.11 51.97
N TYR A 134 -7.79 8.13 52.61
CA TYR A 134 -8.56 9.14 53.33
C TYR A 134 -9.00 10.27 52.39
N SER A 135 -10.31 10.55 52.36
CA SER A 135 -10.86 11.71 51.65
C SER A 135 -11.39 12.75 52.64
N LYS A 136 -10.83 13.98 52.61
CA LYS A 136 -11.30 15.11 53.44
C LYS A 136 -12.78 15.49 53.19
N SER A 137 -13.37 15.06 52.08
CA SER A 137 -14.72 15.45 51.64
C SER A 137 -15.87 14.63 52.22
N SER A 138 -15.61 13.47 52.86
CA SER A 138 -16.68 12.60 53.34
C SER A 138 -17.06 12.82 54.81
N GLY A 139 -16.25 13.54 55.59
CA GLY A 139 -16.44 13.61 57.04
C GLY A 139 -16.38 12.24 57.73
N SER A 140 -15.98 11.18 57.00
CA SER A 140 -15.92 9.80 57.45
C SER A 140 -14.64 9.59 58.24
N SER A 141 -14.75 9.52 59.57
CA SER A 141 -13.65 9.10 60.44
C SER A 141 -13.58 7.57 60.49
N CYS A 142 -12.68 6.97 59.69
CA CYS A 142 -12.28 5.58 59.90
C CYS A 142 -11.32 5.54 61.10
N SER A 143 -11.71 4.90 62.20
CA SER A 143 -10.91 4.79 63.44
C SER A 143 -9.89 3.65 63.41
N ILE A 144 -9.73 2.96 62.28
CA ILE A 144 -8.88 1.79 62.16
C ILE A 144 -7.41 2.21 62.27
N LYS A 145 -6.74 1.64 63.28
CA LYS A 145 -5.33 1.84 63.59
C LYS A 145 -4.46 0.69 63.10
N GLU A 146 -5.03 -0.49 62.91
CA GLU A 146 -4.32 -1.67 62.45
C GLU A 146 -5.12 -2.45 61.41
N VAL A 147 -4.48 -2.79 60.29
CA VAL A 147 -5.04 -3.62 59.22
C VAL A 147 -4.12 -4.80 58.94
N ILE A 148 -4.67 -6.02 58.93
CA ILE A 148 -3.95 -7.22 58.48
C ILE A 148 -4.47 -7.63 57.12
N LEU A 149 -3.59 -7.60 56.11
CA LEU A 149 -3.96 -7.80 54.71
C LEU A 149 -4.05 -9.29 54.31
N PRO A 150 -4.77 -9.61 53.22
CA PRO A 150 -4.97 -10.96 52.74
C PRO A 150 -3.65 -11.69 52.42
N ARG A 151 -3.56 -12.99 52.75
CA ARG A 151 -2.36 -13.81 52.44
C ARG A 151 -2.11 -14.02 50.95
N SER A 152 -3.14 -13.88 50.13
CA SER A 152 -3.09 -14.08 48.67
C SER A 152 -2.69 -12.83 47.88
N LEU A 153 -2.44 -11.70 48.56
CA LEU A 153 -2.18 -10.43 47.90
C LEU A 153 -0.79 -10.43 47.24
N PRO A 154 -0.66 -10.24 45.91
CA PRO A 154 0.64 -10.28 45.22
C PRO A 154 1.42 -8.97 45.35
N ARG A 155 0.72 -7.84 45.57
CA ARG A 155 1.28 -6.48 45.74
C ARG A 155 0.40 -5.67 46.69
N ILE A 156 0.96 -4.66 47.36
CA ILE A 156 0.15 -3.56 47.90
C ILE A 156 -0.23 -2.68 46.71
N GLY A 157 -1.52 -2.56 46.42
CA GLY A 157 -2.03 -1.72 45.34
C GLY A 157 -1.76 -0.23 45.53
N ASP A 158 -1.88 0.50 44.42
CA ASP A 158 -1.64 1.93 44.35
C ASP A 158 -2.63 2.71 45.23
N TYR A 159 -2.13 3.77 45.86
CA TYR A 159 -2.91 4.71 46.69
C TYR A 159 -3.66 4.07 47.87
N MET A 160 -3.40 2.80 48.22
CA MET A 160 -4.23 1.99 49.13
C MET A 160 -4.56 2.69 50.46
N PHE A 161 -3.59 3.34 51.08
CA PHE A 161 -3.68 4.09 52.35
C PHE A 161 -3.28 5.56 52.18
N LYS A 162 -3.39 6.12 50.97
CA LYS A 162 -3.03 7.51 50.72
C LYS A 162 -3.80 8.46 51.64
N SER A 163 -3.07 9.41 52.22
CA SER A 163 -3.52 10.40 53.20
C SER A 163 -4.14 9.82 54.48
N ASN A 164 -3.98 8.52 54.75
CA ASN A 164 -4.58 7.90 55.93
C ASN A 164 -3.86 8.33 57.21
N THR A 165 -4.48 9.24 57.97
CA THR A 165 -3.91 9.78 59.20
C THR A 165 -4.23 8.95 60.45
N TYR A 166 -4.80 7.75 60.33
CA TYR A 166 -5.23 6.93 61.47
C TYR A 166 -4.48 5.61 61.59
N ILE A 167 -4.05 5.03 60.47
CA ILE A 167 -3.33 3.75 60.45
C ILE A 167 -1.98 3.90 61.18
N GLU A 168 -1.78 3.11 62.23
CA GLU A 168 -0.57 3.06 63.05
C GLU A 168 0.28 1.82 62.73
N ARG A 169 -0.35 0.71 62.35
CA ARG A 169 0.29 -0.57 62.01
C ARG A 169 -0.34 -1.23 60.79
N ILE A 170 0.45 -1.94 60.01
CA ILE A 170 -0.04 -2.78 58.92
C ILE A 170 0.64 -4.15 58.92
N GLY A 171 -0.17 -5.20 58.81
CA GLY A 171 0.29 -6.57 58.57
C GLY A 171 0.31 -6.86 57.08
N ILE A 172 1.52 -6.89 56.49
CA ILE A 172 1.72 -7.24 55.08
C ILE A 172 2.00 -8.74 54.98
N SER A 173 1.34 -9.43 54.04
CA SER A 173 1.50 -10.87 53.87
C SER A 173 2.78 -11.24 53.12
N SER A 174 3.31 -12.44 53.38
CA SER A 174 4.59 -12.91 52.84
C SER A 174 4.62 -13.07 51.31
N GLY A 175 3.46 -13.07 50.64
CA GLY A 175 3.34 -13.21 49.18
C GLY A 175 3.49 -11.88 48.42
N VAL A 176 3.53 -10.75 49.13
CA VAL A 176 3.66 -9.42 48.52
C VAL A 176 5.07 -9.24 47.97
N THR A 177 5.15 -8.88 46.69
CA THR A 177 6.40 -8.64 45.96
C THR A 177 6.63 -7.17 45.59
N GLU A 178 5.64 -6.32 45.80
CA GLU A 178 5.67 -4.92 45.39
C GLU A 178 4.82 -4.04 46.32
N ILE A 179 5.31 -2.84 46.61
CA ILE A 179 4.56 -1.75 47.25
C ILE A 179 4.23 -0.72 46.16
N GLY A 180 2.95 -0.59 45.81
CA GLY A 180 2.49 0.23 44.70
C GLY A 180 2.57 1.73 44.93
N LYS A 181 2.30 2.46 43.86
CA LYS A 181 2.46 3.91 43.76
C LYS A 181 1.64 4.61 44.84
N ALA A 182 2.26 5.51 45.59
CA ALA A 182 1.61 6.32 46.62
C ALA A 182 0.80 5.52 47.66
N ALA A 183 1.11 4.22 47.84
CA ALA A 183 0.33 3.31 48.68
C ALA A 183 0.12 3.82 50.12
N PHE A 184 1.09 4.53 50.69
CA PHE A 184 1.08 5.10 52.04
C PHE A 184 1.45 6.58 52.03
N GLU A 185 1.30 7.27 50.90
CA GLU A 185 1.62 8.69 50.80
C GLU A 185 0.83 9.48 51.85
N ALA A 186 1.47 10.36 52.62
CA ALA A 186 0.88 11.16 53.68
C ALA A 186 0.17 10.36 54.78
N ALA A 187 0.51 9.07 54.97
CA ALA A 187 0.04 8.26 56.09
C ALA A 187 0.75 8.65 57.40
N SER A 188 0.35 9.78 57.98
CA SER A 188 1.13 10.48 59.03
C SER A 188 1.25 9.74 60.37
N SER A 189 0.38 8.75 60.62
CA SER A 189 0.37 7.97 61.88
C SER A 189 1.12 6.63 61.77
N LEU A 190 1.46 6.21 60.55
CA LEU A 190 2.20 4.97 60.30
C LEU A 190 3.67 5.20 60.60
N THR A 191 4.16 4.67 61.72
CA THR A 191 5.54 4.94 62.21
C THR A 191 6.54 3.84 61.89
N SER A 192 6.08 2.63 61.60
CA SER A 192 6.92 1.50 61.18
C SER A 192 6.13 0.56 60.27
N VAL A 193 6.84 -0.09 59.36
CA VAL A 193 6.30 -1.11 58.46
C VAL A 193 7.31 -2.23 58.32
N ASN A 194 6.85 -3.47 58.48
CA ASN A 194 7.68 -4.64 58.23
C ASN A 194 7.46 -5.12 56.79
N LEU A 195 8.43 -4.88 55.91
CA LEU A 195 8.38 -5.36 54.54
C LEU A 195 8.67 -6.87 54.48
N PRO A 196 7.86 -7.67 53.76
CA PRO A 196 8.17 -9.07 53.51
C PRO A 196 9.48 -9.28 52.76
N ALA A 197 10.15 -10.40 53.02
CA ALA A 197 11.42 -10.77 52.37
C ALA A 197 11.34 -10.91 50.83
N GLY A 198 10.13 -11.02 50.25
CA GLY A 198 9.89 -11.13 48.81
C GLY A 198 9.66 -9.79 48.09
N VAL A 199 9.61 -8.66 48.79
CA VAL A 199 9.38 -7.33 48.18
C VAL A 199 10.57 -6.91 47.34
N LYS A 200 10.34 -6.75 46.03
CA LYS A 200 11.33 -6.37 45.03
C LYS A 200 11.26 -4.90 44.63
N ILE A 201 10.07 -4.30 44.74
CA ILE A 201 9.78 -2.96 44.24
C ILE A 201 9.06 -2.16 45.32
N VAL A 202 9.53 -0.94 45.57
CA VAL A 202 8.78 0.12 46.24
C VAL A 202 8.59 1.21 45.20
N ASP A 203 7.37 1.44 44.77
CA ASP A 203 7.04 2.29 43.62
C ASP A 203 7.00 3.79 43.99
N ASP A 204 6.75 4.63 43.00
CA ASP A 204 6.77 6.08 43.13
C ASP A 204 5.84 6.57 44.25
N TYR A 205 6.31 7.53 45.06
CA TYR A 205 5.57 8.14 46.17
C TYR A 205 5.13 7.18 47.29
N ALA A 206 5.50 5.89 47.25
CA ALA A 206 4.91 4.82 48.08
C ALA A 206 4.75 5.17 49.57
N PHE A 207 5.74 5.81 50.19
CA PHE A 207 5.74 6.25 51.59
C PHE A 207 5.95 7.77 51.74
N SER A 208 5.85 8.53 50.65
CA SER A 208 6.12 9.98 50.64
C SER A 208 5.30 10.72 51.70
N ARG A 209 5.93 11.60 52.48
CA ARG A 209 5.32 12.40 53.57
C ARG A 209 4.62 11.58 54.66
N SER A 210 4.89 10.27 54.77
CA SER A 210 4.32 9.44 55.83
C SER A 210 5.02 9.66 57.18
N GLY A 211 4.42 9.13 58.25
CA GLY A 211 4.98 9.18 59.60
C GLY A 211 6.16 8.22 59.85
N LEU A 212 6.60 7.50 58.81
CA LEU A 212 7.48 6.35 58.90
C LEU A 212 8.84 6.75 59.48
N ALA A 213 9.20 6.16 60.63
CA ALA A 213 10.40 6.47 61.39
C ALA A 213 11.44 5.34 61.38
N GLN A 214 11.01 4.11 61.11
CA GLN A 214 11.87 2.94 60.97
C GLN A 214 11.35 2.00 59.87
N ILE A 215 12.26 1.45 59.07
CA ILE A 215 11.99 0.41 58.08
C ILE A 215 13.23 -0.47 57.87
N ASP A 216 13.01 -1.76 57.68
CA ASP A 216 14.05 -2.69 57.23
C ASP A 216 13.85 -2.95 55.73
N LEU A 217 14.88 -2.68 54.92
CA LEU A 217 14.85 -2.96 53.48
C LEU A 217 15.19 -4.44 53.24
N PRO A 218 14.32 -5.23 52.57
CA PRO A 218 14.57 -6.65 52.35
C PRO A 218 15.66 -6.88 51.30
N GLU A 219 16.41 -7.98 51.41
CA GLU A 219 17.50 -8.33 50.47
C GLU A 219 17.04 -8.47 49.00
N SER A 220 15.75 -8.73 48.76
CA SER A 220 15.19 -8.85 47.42
C SER A 220 14.81 -7.51 46.77
N LEU A 221 14.86 -6.40 47.51
CA LEU A 221 14.51 -5.06 47.02
C LEU A 221 15.55 -4.58 46.01
N THR A 222 15.10 -4.36 44.77
CA THR A 222 15.95 -3.96 43.63
C THR A 222 15.55 -2.60 43.06
N VAL A 223 14.31 -2.15 43.28
CA VAL A 223 13.80 -0.88 42.74
C VAL A 223 13.14 -0.04 43.83
N ILE A 224 13.54 1.23 43.92
CA ILE A 224 12.88 2.26 44.72
C ILE A 224 12.50 3.41 43.79
N GLY A 225 11.21 3.74 43.68
CA GLY A 225 10.65 4.74 42.78
C GLY A 225 10.92 6.19 43.19
N ALA A 226 10.48 7.11 42.35
CA ALA A 226 10.60 8.54 42.54
C ALA A 226 9.82 8.99 43.77
N GLU A 227 10.41 9.86 44.59
CA GLU A 227 9.83 10.40 45.83
C GLU A 227 9.35 9.34 46.85
N ALA A 228 9.73 8.07 46.69
CA ALA A 228 9.15 6.95 47.44
C ALA A 228 9.17 7.13 48.96
N PHE A 229 10.22 7.74 49.52
CA PHE A 229 10.38 8.02 50.95
C PHE A 229 10.56 9.51 51.25
N ARG A 230 10.23 10.39 50.30
CA ARG A 230 10.39 11.84 50.41
C ARG A 230 9.73 12.37 51.68
N GLU A 231 10.42 13.21 52.46
CA GLU A 231 9.93 13.82 53.70
C GLU A 231 9.36 12.82 54.74
N THR A 232 9.85 11.59 54.77
CA THR A 232 9.57 10.64 55.86
C THR A 232 10.37 10.98 57.12
N LYS A 233 10.02 10.36 58.26
CA LYS A 233 10.72 10.53 59.55
C LYS A 233 11.83 9.48 59.77
N LEU A 234 12.24 8.77 58.71
CA LEU A 234 13.25 7.72 58.80
C LEU A 234 14.56 8.30 59.34
N ILE A 235 15.13 7.60 60.31
CA ILE A 235 16.40 7.89 60.95
C ILE A 235 17.21 6.61 61.08
N GLY A 236 18.53 6.73 61.20
CA GLY A 236 19.41 5.57 61.33
C GLY A 236 20.04 5.13 60.00
N GLU A 237 20.74 4.01 60.04
CA GLU A 237 21.40 3.42 58.86
C GLU A 237 20.41 2.62 58.02
N LEU A 238 20.51 2.74 56.69
CA LEU A 238 19.78 1.93 55.72
C LEU A 238 20.77 1.35 54.71
N ASP A 239 20.63 0.06 54.39
CA ASP A 239 21.47 -0.62 53.41
C ASP A 239 20.81 -0.64 52.03
N PHE A 240 21.49 -0.07 51.02
CA PHE A 240 21.05 -0.05 49.63
C PHE A 240 21.87 -1.00 48.74
N SER A 241 22.67 -1.89 49.34
CA SER A 241 23.57 -2.81 48.63
C SER A 241 22.90 -3.69 47.55
N ASN A 242 21.59 -3.90 47.64
CA ASN A 242 20.80 -4.67 46.69
C ASN A 242 19.99 -3.84 45.69
N VAL A 243 19.88 -2.53 45.88
CA VAL A 243 19.09 -1.64 45.02
C VAL A 243 19.83 -1.39 43.71
N GLU A 244 19.18 -1.71 42.60
CA GLU A 244 19.71 -1.58 41.24
C GLU A 244 19.17 -0.32 40.55
N ARG A 245 17.98 0.14 40.92
CA ARG A 245 17.34 1.35 40.39
C ARG A 245 16.75 2.21 41.50
N LEU A 246 17.00 3.51 41.42
CA LEU A 246 16.53 4.52 42.35
C LEU A 246 15.85 5.65 41.56
N GLY A 247 14.73 6.16 42.05
CA GLY A 247 14.01 7.28 41.44
C GLY A 247 14.40 8.65 42.01
N MET A 248 14.05 9.71 41.27
CA MET A 248 14.32 11.11 41.65
C MET A 248 13.71 11.43 43.01
N TRP A 249 14.43 12.18 43.84
CA TRP A 249 13.99 12.63 45.18
C TRP A 249 13.54 11.51 46.13
N ALA A 250 13.91 10.25 45.88
CA ALA A 250 13.44 9.09 46.64
C ALA A 250 13.57 9.25 48.16
N PHE A 251 14.68 9.81 48.65
CA PHE A 251 14.94 10.10 50.07
C PHE A 251 15.19 11.59 50.32
N TRP A 252 14.51 12.46 49.57
CA TRP A 252 14.64 13.90 49.77
C TRP A 252 14.17 14.32 51.17
N ASN A 253 15.04 15.02 51.88
CA ASN A 253 14.86 15.49 53.26
C ASN A 253 14.61 14.37 54.27
N VAL A 254 15.27 13.21 54.10
CA VAL A 254 15.23 12.08 55.03
C VAL A 254 16.52 11.96 55.83
N LYS A 255 16.44 11.74 57.14
CA LYS A 255 17.58 11.80 58.08
C LYS A 255 18.32 10.47 58.24
N ILE A 256 18.61 9.80 57.12
CA ILE A 256 19.48 8.61 57.07
C ILE A 256 20.86 9.01 57.61
N SER A 257 21.44 8.22 58.51
CA SER A 257 22.74 8.48 59.16
C SER A 257 23.76 7.38 58.85
N GLY A 258 25.02 7.59 59.24
CA GLY A 258 26.10 6.60 59.09
C GLY A 258 26.67 6.54 57.68
N THR A 259 27.08 5.35 57.22
CA THR A 259 27.63 5.12 55.88
C THR A 259 26.55 4.70 54.89
N LEU A 260 26.41 5.45 53.79
CA LEU A 260 25.48 5.16 52.71
C LEU A 260 26.12 4.27 51.65
N ASN A 261 25.71 3.00 51.57
CA ASN A 261 26.27 2.03 50.62
C ASN A 261 25.39 1.88 49.37
N LEU A 262 25.88 2.36 48.22
CA LEU A 262 25.16 2.41 46.93
C LEU A 262 25.76 1.45 45.88
N GLY A 263 26.41 0.36 46.31
CA GLY A 263 27.34 -0.44 45.49
C GLY A 263 26.81 -1.07 44.19
N LYS A 264 25.50 -1.12 43.95
CA LYS A 264 24.90 -1.62 42.70
C LYS A 264 24.34 -0.54 41.77
N LEU A 265 24.21 0.70 42.23
CA LEU A 265 23.65 1.78 41.43
C LEU A 265 24.63 2.21 40.34
N THR A 266 24.17 2.20 39.08
CA THR A 266 24.91 2.77 37.96
C THR A 266 24.66 4.27 37.82
N GLU A 267 23.53 4.77 38.35
CA GLU A 267 23.15 6.18 38.32
C GLU A 267 22.52 6.56 39.66
N ILE A 268 22.78 7.80 40.09
CA ILE A 268 22.11 8.40 41.25
C ILE A 268 21.28 9.57 40.75
N PRO A 269 19.96 9.52 40.85
CA PRO A 269 19.08 10.52 40.27
C PRO A 269 19.04 11.82 41.08
N ASP A 270 18.39 12.84 40.52
CA ASP A 270 18.27 14.15 41.12
C ASP A 270 17.66 14.09 42.52
N GLY A 271 18.30 14.78 43.45
CA GLY A 271 17.87 14.95 44.84
C GLY A 271 17.64 13.67 45.64
N ALA A 272 18.12 12.51 45.17
CA ALA A 272 17.76 11.21 45.73
C ALA A 272 18.06 11.10 47.24
N PHE A 273 19.12 11.74 47.74
CA PHE A 273 19.56 11.68 49.14
C PHE A 273 19.75 13.08 49.76
N THR A 274 19.12 14.12 49.22
CA THR A 274 19.26 15.50 49.74
C THR A 274 18.88 15.59 51.21
N GLY A 275 19.68 16.30 52.01
CA GLY A 275 19.35 16.62 53.40
C GLY A 275 19.59 15.52 54.43
N GLY A 276 20.30 14.45 54.06
CA GLY A 276 20.62 13.34 54.96
C GLY A 276 21.71 13.63 55.98
N ASP A 277 21.74 12.82 57.04
CA ASP A 277 22.65 12.92 58.18
C ASP A 277 23.85 11.96 58.08
N TYR A 278 24.03 11.28 56.93
CA TYR A 278 25.15 10.40 56.62
C TYR A 278 26.44 11.20 56.39
N ASP A 279 27.58 10.62 56.78
CA ASP A 279 28.90 11.29 56.72
C ASP A 279 29.84 10.70 55.64
N LYS A 280 29.48 9.53 55.10
CA LYS A 280 30.25 8.79 54.09
C LYS A 280 29.33 8.13 53.06
N VAL A 281 29.74 8.12 51.78
CA VAL A 281 29.11 7.32 50.71
C VAL A 281 30.10 6.30 50.14
N ILE A 282 29.63 5.10 49.83
CA ILE A 282 30.33 4.09 49.04
C ILE A 282 29.58 3.92 47.72
N PHE A 283 30.23 4.25 46.60
CA PHE A 283 29.66 4.14 45.26
C PHE A 283 29.98 2.79 44.61
N SER A 284 29.22 2.44 43.57
CA SER A 284 29.57 1.34 42.67
C SER A 284 30.79 1.70 41.81
N ASP A 285 31.63 0.72 41.50
CA ASP A 285 32.71 0.87 40.51
C ASP A 285 32.18 1.08 39.07
N ASN A 286 30.88 0.89 38.85
CA ASN A 286 30.19 1.09 37.57
C ASN A 286 29.28 2.34 37.55
N LEU A 287 29.40 3.23 38.53
CA LEU A 287 28.60 4.46 38.57
C LEU A 287 29.01 5.40 37.43
N VAL A 288 28.06 5.80 36.59
CA VAL A 288 28.28 6.67 35.42
C VAL A 288 27.76 8.09 35.60
N ALA A 289 26.72 8.29 36.41
CA ALA A 289 26.08 9.60 36.59
C ALA A 289 25.64 9.91 38.04
N ILE A 290 25.76 11.18 38.43
CA ILE A 290 25.18 11.75 39.67
C ILE A 290 24.38 13.00 39.34
N GLY A 291 23.08 12.96 39.63
CA GLY A 291 22.11 14.01 39.32
C GLY A 291 22.19 15.26 40.19
N GLU A 292 21.36 16.24 39.84
CA GLU A 292 21.24 17.54 40.49
C GLU A 292 20.89 17.39 41.97
N GLY A 293 21.66 18.02 42.87
CA GLY A 293 21.36 18.04 44.30
C GLY A 293 21.32 16.67 45.00
N ALA A 294 21.77 15.59 44.35
CA ALA A 294 21.64 14.21 44.83
C ALA A 294 22.05 14.01 46.30
N PHE A 295 23.11 14.66 46.73
CA PHE A 295 23.64 14.64 48.10
C PHE A 295 23.69 16.03 48.76
N ALA A 296 23.00 17.02 48.17
CA ALA A 296 23.05 18.39 48.67
C ALA A 296 22.50 18.51 50.10
N ASN A 297 22.99 19.49 50.85
CA ASN A 297 22.58 19.77 52.24
C ASN A 297 22.76 18.58 53.20
N SER A 298 23.66 17.63 52.88
CA SER A 298 23.97 16.48 53.74
C SER A 298 25.20 16.73 54.64
N LYS A 299 25.43 15.83 55.61
CA LYS A 299 26.59 15.89 56.52
C LYS A 299 27.86 15.23 55.96
N LEU A 300 27.93 15.01 54.64
CA LEU A 300 29.05 14.32 54.01
C LEU A 300 30.40 14.97 54.29
N THR A 301 31.35 14.16 54.75
CA THR A 301 32.75 14.55 54.98
C THR A 301 33.74 13.65 54.24
N ASP A 302 33.34 12.43 53.86
CA ASP A 302 34.18 11.44 53.17
C ASP A 302 33.50 10.92 51.89
N VAL A 303 34.06 11.27 50.74
CA VAL A 303 33.56 10.90 49.40
C VAL A 303 34.75 10.54 48.52
N THR A 304 34.67 9.38 47.88
CA THR A 304 35.62 8.92 46.85
C THR A 304 34.82 8.55 45.60
N LEU A 305 34.97 9.32 44.53
CA LEU A 305 34.25 9.06 43.27
C LEU A 305 34.95 7.98 42.43
N PRO A 306 34.19 7.06 41.80
CA PRO A 306 34.75 6.01 40.96
C PRO A 306 35.25 6.57 39.61
N ALA A 307 36.22 5.89 39.01
CA ALA A 307 36.81 6.29 37.71
C ALA A 307 35.85 6.13 36.52
N SER A 308 34.75 5.39 36.70
CA SER A 308 33.68 5.21 35.72
C SER A 308 32.76 6.43 35.57
N LEU A 309 32.82 7.39 36.51
CA LEU A 309 31.92 8.53 36.54
C LEU A 309 32.20 9.47 35.37
N THR A 310 31.21 9.67 34.50
CA THR A 310 31.33 10.53 33.31
C THR A 310 30.44 11.76 33.38
N SER A 311 29.37 11.73 34.18
CA SER A 311 28.45 12.85 34.36
C SER A 311 28.19 13.15 35.84
N ILE A 312 28.20 14.43 36.20
CA ILE A 312 27.93 14.91 37.56
C ILE A 312 27.37 16.33 37.44
N CYS A 313 26.39 16.66 38.29
CA CYS A 313 25.90 18.02 38.39
C CYS A 313 26.72 18.83 39.42
N ALA A 314 26.96 20.11 39.14
CA ALA A 314 27.67 21.05 39.98
C ALA A 314 27.06 21.17 41.39
N SER A 315 25.74 21.00 41.50
CA SER A 315 24.99 21.06 42.75
C SER A 315 24.89 19.72 43.48
N SER A 316 25.36 18.60 42.90
CA SER A 316 25.19 17.25 43.47
C SER A 316 25.66 17.15 44.92
N PHE A 317 26.69 17.89 45.31
CA PHE A 317 27.25 17.91 46.67
C PHE A 317 27.18 19.29 47.33
N GLN A 318 26.31 20.18 46.84
CA GLN A 318 26.20 21.55 47.34
C GLN A 318 25.89 21.56 48.85
N ASP A 319 26.50 22.51 49.56
CA ASP A 319 26.31 22.72 51.00
C ASP A 319 26.65 21.49 51.87
N THR A 320 27.57 20.64 51.40
CA THR A 320 28.19 19.59 52.21
C THR A 320 29.55 20.03 52.78
N PRO A 321 29.96 19.53 53.97
CA PRO A 321 31.31 19.75 54.49
C PRO A 321 32.42 19.29 53.53
N TRP A 322 32.23 18.14 52.86
CA TRP A 322 33.18 17.61 51.87
C TRP A 322 33.35 18.55 50.68
N TYR A 323 32.27 18.98 50.04
CA TYR A 323 32.34 19.91 48.90
C TYR A 323 32.96 21.26 49.28
N SER A 324 32.65 21.75 50.48
CA SER A 324 33.24 22.99 51.01
C SER A 324 34.76 22.90 51.20
N SER A 325 35.30 21.70 51.46
CA SER A 325 36.74 21.48 51.60
C SER A 325 37.52 21.59 50.27
N LEU A 326 36.84 21.50 49.13
CA LEU A 326 37.45 21.54 47.79
C LEU A 326 37.70 22.95 47.25
N LYS A 327 37.19 24.01 47.91
CA LYS A 327 37.16 25.41 47.44
C LYS A 327 38.52 26.16 47.46
N GLY A 328 39.63 25.47 47.19
CA GLY A 328 41.00 26.00 47.36
C GLY A 328 41.93 25.93 46.14
N ALA A 329 41.42 25.69 44.93
CA ALA A 329 42.24 25.64 43.71
C ALA A 329 42.76 27.04 43.28
N ASP A 330 43.97 27.09 42.72
CA ASP A 330 44.67 28.33 42.35
C ASP A 330 43.98 29.14 41.22
N ASP A 331 43.18 28.48 40.38
CA ASP A 331 42.39 29.10 39.31
C ASP A 331 40.96 29.48 39.77
N GLY A 332 40.59 29.10 40.98
CA GLY A 332 39.27 29.32 41.55
C GLY A 332 38.15 28.51 40.90
N ILE A 333 38.46 27.37 40.25
CA ILE A 333 37.48 26.36 39.79
C ILE A 333 37.60 25.10 40.66
N ILE A 334 36.49 24.52 41.05
CA ILE A 334 36.45 23.27 41.83
C ILE A 334 36.62 22.09 40.87
N TYR A 335 37.63 21.25 41.08
CA TYR A 335 37.85 20.03 40.30
C TYR A 335 37.74 18.79 41.16
N ILE A 336 37.21 17.72 40.58
CA ILE A 336 37.26 16.37 41.14
C ILE A 336 37.74 15.43 40.05
N ASN A 337 38.89 14.78 40.27
CA ASN A 337 39.60 14.02 39.23
C ASN A 337 39.85 14.89 37.98
N ASP A 338 39.37 14.43 36.82
CA ASP A 338 39.39 15.08 35.52
C ASP A 338 38.09 15.86 35.21
N ILE A 339 37.27 16.17 36.22
CA ILE A 339 35.99 16.88 36.07
C ILE A 339 36.05 18.27 36.70
N ALA A 340 35.66 19.30 35.95
CA ALA A 340 35.45 20.65 36.47
C ALA A 340 33.99 20.83 36.93
N LEU A 341 33.77 21.12 38.22
CA LEU A 341 32.42 21.19 38.79
C LEU A 341 31.78 22.58 38.69
N ALA A 342 32.43 23.58 39.27
CA ALA A 342 31.89 24.93 39.35
C ALA A 342 33.00 25.95 39.64
N PRO A 343 32.87 27.19 39.16
CA PRO A 343 33.71 28.29 39.61
C PRO A 343 33.42 28.63 41.08
N THR A 344 34.38 29.26 41.73
CA THR A 344 34.23 29.90 43.04
C THR A 344 34.08 31.41 42.87
N GLN A 345 33.73 32.14 43.93
CA GLN A 345 33.69 33.61 43.91
C GLN A 345 35.05 34.26 43.56
N ASN A 346 36.15 33.52 43.69
CA ASN A 346 37.50 33.99 43.38
C ASN A 346 38.03 33.44 42.04
N VAL A 347 37.16 32.96 41.15
CA VAL A 347 37.57 32.44 39.83
C VAL A 347 38.44 33.46 39.09
N LYS A 348 39.57 32.99 38.56
CA LYS A 348 40.55 33.84 37.92
C LYS A 348 40.15 34.12 36.47
N ILE A 349 39.77 35.36 36.18
CA ILE A 349 39.50 35.86 34.82
C ILE A 349 40.54 36.93 34.50
N VAL A 350 41.37 36.69 33.48
CA VAL A 350 42.45 37.61 33.07
C VAL A 350 42.16 38.10 31.67
N ASP A 351 42.03 39.42 31.49
CA ASP A 351 41.71 40.04 30.20
C ASP A 351 40.50 39.40 29.49
N GLY A 352 39.51 38.97 30.28
CA GLY A 352 38.29 38.32 29.80
C GLY A 352 38.42 36.82 29.45
N LEU A 353 39.59 36.21 29.68
CA LEU A 353 39.82 34.78 29.51
C LEU A 353 39.45 34.00 30.78
N LEU A 354 38.61 32.98 30.62
CA LEU A 354 38.42 31.90 31.59
C LEU A 354 39.06 30.63 31.02
N ALA A 355 40.10 30.13 31.70
CA ALA A 355 40.85 28.95 31.28
C ALA A 355 40.47 27.74 32.14
N ILE A 356 40.15 26.61 31.51
CA ILE A 356 39.90 25.33 32.18
C ILE A 356 41.19 24.52 32.16
N LYS A 357 41.53 23.92 33.31
CA LYS A 357 42.79 23.19 33.51
C LYS A 357 43.02 22.06 32.49
N ASP A 358 44.26 21.93 32.02
CA ASP A 358 44.70 20.80 31.19
C ASP A 358 44.45 19.44 31.86
N GLY A 359 44.01 18.48 31.05
CA GLY A 359 43.66 17.13 31.50
C GLY A 359 42.22 16.98 31.99
N THR A 360 41.44 18.06 32.08
CA THR A 360 39.99 17.97 32.30
C THR A 360 39.33 17.30 31.09
N ARG A 361 38.49 16.30 31.37
CA ARG A 361 37.72 15.51 30.38
C ARG A 361 36.23 15.87 30.39
N SER A 362 35.72 16.42 31.49
CA SER A 362 34.31 16.79 31.62
C SER A 362 34.12 18.11 32.36
N ILE A 363 33.17 18.93 31.91
CA ILE A 363 32.63 20.06 32.67
C ILE A 363 31.22 19.66 33.14
N ALA A 364 31.00 19.69 34.45
CA ALA A 364 29.75 19.29 35.09
C ALA A 364 28.58 20.24 34.76
N SER A 365 27.37 19.69 34.67
CA SER A 365 26.15 20.48 34.48
C SER A 365 25.94 21.48 35.62
N GLY A 366 25.41 22.66 35.33
CA GLY A 366 25.06 23.69 36.30
C GLY A 366 25.46 25.08 35.84
N ASN A 367 24.70 26.09 36.23
CA ASN A 367 24.92 27.46 35.77
C ASN A 367 26.19 28.07 36.38
N TRP A 368 27.22 28.31 35.55
CA TRP A 368 28.48 28.93 36.02
C TRP A 368 28.39 30.44 36.15
N ASN A 369 27.28 31.08 35.82
CA ASN A 369 27.08 32.51 36.05
C ASN A 369 26.81 32.82 37.53
N ILE A 370 27.85 32.85 38.34
CA ILE A 370 27.78 33.23 39.76
C ILE A 370 27.39 34.71 39.87
N ASN A 371 26.14 35.00 40.22
CA ASN A 371 25.66 36.35 40.53
C ASN A 371 25.83 36.65 42.03
N ASP A 372 26.77 37.54 42.37
CA ASP A 372 27.06 37.94 43.76
C ASP A 372 26.30 39.20 44.22
N GLY A 373 25.31 39.65 43.45
CA GLY A 373 24.50 40.83 43.75
C GLY A 373 25.06 42.16 43.20
N ASN A 374 26.14 42.17 42.41
CA ASN A 374 26.58 43.35 41.66
C ASN A 374 26.70 43.13 40.13
N THR A 375 27.39 42.07 39.66
CA THR A 375 27.45 41.64 38.24
C THR A 375 28.09 40.24 38.16
N GLY A 376 27.42 39.25 37.57
CA GLY A 376 27.96 37.88 37.47
C GLY A 376 29.13 37.73 36.51
N ILE A 377 29.88 36.61 36.65
CA ILE A 377 31.10 36.34 35.86
C ILE A 377 30.85 36.31 34.35
N SER A 378 29.61 36.03 33.93
CA SER A 378 29.19 36.02 32.52
C SER A 378 29.39 37.37 31.82
N THR A 379 29.43 38.47 32.58
CA THR A 379 29.65 39.82 32.06
C THR A 379 31.11 40.16 31.78
N LEU A 380 32.04 39.34 32.30
CA LEU A 380 33.50 39.52 32.22
C LEU A 380 34.14 38.57 31.20
N VAL A 381 33.61 37.35 31.05
CA VAL A 381 34.16 36.33 30.16
C VAL A 381 33.84 36.67 28.70
N THR A 382 34.89 36.82 27.89
CA THR A 382 34.81 37.05 26.43
C THR A 382 35.47 35.92 25.64
N ARG A 383 36.36 35.15 26.29
CA ARG A 383 37.10 34.04 25.73
C ARG A 383 37.13 32.83 26.65
N LEU A 384 37.02 31.63 26.10
CA LEU A 384 37.25 30.36 26.78
C LEU A 384 38.48 29.64 26.22
N GLU A 385 39.30 29.09 27.10
CA GLU A 385 40.35 28.13 26.76
C GLU A 385 39.95 26.75 27.30
N LEU A 386 39.54 25.87 26.39
CA LEU A 386 39.10 24.51 26.67
C LEU A 386 40.26 23.52 26.42
N PRO A 387 40.48 22.53 27.29
CA PRO A 387 41.57 21.58 27.14
C PRO A 387 41.30 20.60 26.00
N SER A 388 42.37 20.18 25.33
CA SER A 388 42.28 19.23 24.19
C SER A 388 41.70 17.86 24.55
N THR A 389 41.70 17.50 25.83
CA THR A 389 41.14 16.25 26.39
C THR A 389 39.64 16.33 26.70
N LEU A 390 39.00 17.49 26.53
CA LEU A 390 37.60 17.68 26.89
C LEU A 390 36.68 16.86 25.98
N GLU A 391 35.84 16.03 26.59
CA GLU A 391 34.89 15.14 25.92
C GLU A 391 33.44 15.61 26.13
N THR A 392 33.14 16.28 27.24
CA THR A 392 31.77 16.69 27.59
C THR A 392 31.69 18.09 28.19
N ILE A 393 30.68 18.85 27.75
CA ILE A 393 30.23 20.09 28.39
C ILE A 393 28.81 19.81 28.91
N GLY A 394 28.61 19.92 30.22
CA GLY A 394 27.32 19.68 30.85
C GLY A 394 26.28 20.77 30.58
N ASP A 395 25.11 20.57 31.17
CA ASP A 395 23.93 21.42 30.97
C ASP A 395 24.12 22.80 31.63
N GLU A 396 23.57 23.85 31.02
CA GLU A 396 23.54 25.24 31.50
C GLU A 396 24.89 25.92 31.83
N VAL A 397 26.03 25.25 31.59
CA VAL A 397 27.36 25.68 32.03
C VAL A 397 27.66 27.14 31.69
N PHE A 398 27.57 27.51 30.41
CA PHE A 398 27.87 28.87 29.93
C PHE A 398 26.60 29.66 29.62
N SER A 399 25.44 29.26 30.17
CA SER A 399 24.18 29.95 29.96
C SER A 399 24.26 31.43 30.39
N GLY A 400 23.86 32.33 29.49
CA GLY A 400 23.85 33.79 29.69
C GLY A 400 25.22 34.48 29.55
N PHE A 401 26.26 33.81 29.04
CA PHE A 401 27.56 34.42 28.75
C PHE A 401 27.51 35.27 27.47
N GLU A 402 26.71 36.35 27.49
CA GLU A 402 26.36 37.14 26.30
C GLU A 402 27.58 37.70 25.52
N LYS A 403 28.71 37.92 26.20
CA LYS A 403 29.96 38.46 25.60
C LYS A 403 30.97 37.39 25.18
N LEU A 404 30.72 36.11 25.49
CA LEU A 404 31.60 35.02 25.08
C LEU A 404 31.55 34.88 23.56
N GLY A 405 32.68 35.12 22.89
CA GLY A 405 32.77 35.04 21.44
C GLY A 405 34.02 34.37 20.89
N ASP A 406 35.12 34.33 21.67
CA ASP A 406 36.34 33.62 21.28
C ASP A 406 36.38 32.24 21.99
N ILE A 407 36.14 31.18 21.23
CA ILE A 407 36.17 29.81 21.71
C ILE A 407 36.72 28.89 20.61
N THR A 408 37.51 27.90 21.01
CA THR A 408 37.87 26.77 20.14
C THR A 408 37.33 25.50 20.77
N LEU A 409 36.37 24.86 20.10
CA LEU A 409 35.83 23.58 20.55
C LEU A 409 36.86 22.46 20.25
N PRO A 410 37.19 21.61 21.23
CA PRO A 410 38.21 20.57 21.05
C PRO A 410 37.72 19.41 20.17
N GLU A 411 38.63 18.83 19.38
CA GLU A 411 38.35 17.71 18.45
C GLU A 411 37.93 16.39 19.13
N GLY A 412 38.04 16.30 20.45
CA GLY A 412 37.55 15.17 21.25
C GLY A 412 36.14 15.37 21.82
N LEU A 413 35.55 16.56 21.65
CA LEU A 413 34.27 16.92 22.25
C LEU A 413 33.15 16.05 21.65
N ALA A 414 32.50 15.25 22.48
CA ALA A 414 31.46 14.31 22.07
C ALA A 414 30.06 14.76 22.52
N TYR A 415 29.94 15.50 23.62
CA TYR A 415 28.65 15.88 24.20
C TYR A 415 28.60 17.36 24.58
N ILE A 416 27.54 18.04 24.15
CA ILE A 416 27.19 19.40 24.56
C ILE A 416 25.81 19.31 25.21
N GLY A 417 25.71 19.64 26.49
CA GLY A 417 24.50 19.51 27.30
C GLY A 417 23.41 20.52 26.98
N ASP A 418 22.27 20.34 27.63
CA ASP A 418 21.09 21.19 27.48
C ASP A 418 21.42 22.61 27.94
N ARG A 419 21.02 23.62 27.15
CA ARG A 419 21.26 25.05 27.44
C ARG A 419 22.72 25.42 27.69
N ALA A 420 23.69 24.59 27.31
CA ALA A 420 25.12 24.76 27.62
C ALA A 420 25.67 26.13 27.22
N PHE A 421 25.23 26.69 26.09
CA PHE A 421 25.56 28.03 25.60
C PHE A 421 24.32 28.90 25.37
N ASN A 422 23.20 28.62 26.04
CA ASN A 422 21.97 29.40 25.93
C ASN A 422 22.24 30.90 26.18
N GLY A 423 21.77 31.79 25.30
CA GLY A 423 21.95 33.23 25.41
C GLY A 423 23.38 33.75 25.20
N CYS A 424 24.32 32.93 24.71
CA CYS A 424 25.66 33.39 24.36
C CYS A 424 25.66 34.20 23.05
N LYS A 425 25.13 35.42 23.08
CA LYS A 425 24.88 36.26 21.89
C LYS A 425 26.10 36.53 21.01
N SER A 426 27.29 36.63 21.61
CA SER A 426 28.55 36.85 20.89
C SER A 426 29.22 35.57 20.39
N LEU A 427 28.66 34.39 20.69
CA LEU A 427 29.31 33.10 20.45
C LEU A 427 29.51 32.88 18.96
N TRP A 428 30.75 32.59 18.60
CA TRP A 428 31.12 32.22 17.25
C TRP A 428 32.21 31.14 17.28
N PHE A 429 32.06 30.15 16.43
CA PHE A 429 33.09 29.16 16.12
C PHE A 429 33.00 28.84 14.62
N GLU A 430 34.11 28.41 14.03
CA GLU A 430 34.14 28.13 12.59
C GLU A 430 33.33 26.87 12.22
N ASN A 431 33.52 25.78 12.97
CA ASN A 431 32.84 24.50 12.78
C ASN A 431 32.59 23.79 14.12
N LEU A 432 31.51 23.02 14.21
CA LEU A 432 31.39 22.00 15.25
C LEU A 432 32.41 20.88 14.97
N PRO A 433 33.12 20.35 15.99
CA PRO A 433 34.00 19.20 15.82
C PRO A 433 33.26 17.98 15.29
N SER A 434 33.93 17.20 14.44
CA SER A 434 33.33 15.98 13.86
C SER A 434 33.08 14.87 14.89
N SER A 435 33.70 14.95 16.07
CA SER A 435 33.51 14.06 17.21
C SER A 435 32.18 14.25 17.93
N VAL A 436 31.49 15.38 17.73
CA VAL A 436 30.24 15.68 18.43
C VAL A 436 29.18 14.65 18.05
N LEU A 437 28.70 13.92 19.07
CA LEU A 437 27.67 12.91 18.94
C LEU A 437 26.30 13.45 19.36
N ASN A 438 26.25 14.34 20.36
CA ASN A 438 25.00 14.82 20.94
C ASN A 438 25.07 16.33 21.22
N ILE A 439 24.00 17.02 20.89
CA ILE A 439 23.77 18.44 21.16
C ILE A 439 22.46 18.54 21.95
N GLY A 440 22.48 19.10 23.14
CA GLY A 440 21.33 19.16 24.05
C GLY A 440 20.22 20.12 23.61
N GLU A 441 19.10 20.05 24.30
CA GLU A 441 17.97 20.98 24.18
C GLU A 441 18.43 22.41 24.42
N GLU A 442 18.06 23.35 23.54
CA GLU A 442 18.44 24.76 23.64
C GLU A 442 19.95 25.04 23.77
N ALA A 443 20.83 24.09 23.43
CA ALA A 443 22.28 24.17 23.68
C ALA A 443 22.91 25.47 23.15
N PHE A 444 22.47 25.96 22.00
CA PHE A 444 22.91 27.22 21.37
C PHE A 444 21.76 28.23 21.21
N ASN A 445 20.66 28.08 21.96
CA ASN A 445 19.52 28.99 21.85
C ASN A 445 19.96 30.44 22.06
N GLY A 446 19.55 31.36 21.18
CA GLY A 446 19.91 32.78 21.25
C GLY A 446 21.38 33.10 20.97
N CYS A 447 22.15 32.20 20.35
CA CYS A 447 23.51 32.48 19.89
C CYS A 447 23.50 33.29 18.57
N GLU A 448 23.21 34.59 18.69
CA GLU A 448 22.96 35.50 17.56
C GLU A 448 24.16 35.68 16.60
N SER A 449 25.40 35.45 17.05
CA SER A 449 26.62 35.62 16.23
C SER A 449 27.04 34.38 15.44
N LEU A 450 26.38 33.24 15.63
CA LEU A 450 26.63 32.04 14.82
C LEU A 450 26.17 32.29 13.39
N THR A 451 27.07 32.13 12.42
CA THR A 451 26.79 32.44 11.00
C THR A 451 26.55 31.21 10.14
N GLN A 452 27.04 30.06 10.57
CA GLN A 452 26.86 28.78 9.91
C GLN A 452 26.86 27.64 10.92
N ILE A 453 26.26 26.51 10.54
CA ILE A 453 26.29 25.27 11.31
C ILE A 453 26.37 24.07 10.38
N ALA A 454 27.18 23.08 10.77
CA ALA A 454 27.31 21.81 10.06
C ALA A 454 27.12 20.66 11.04
N LEU A 455 26.04 19.89 10.86
CA LEU A 455 25.76 18.66 11.59
C LEU A 455 26.43 17.51 10.85
N SER A 456 27.53 16.98 11.39
CA SER A 456 28.32 15.93 10.74
C SER A 456 27.60 14.58 10.70
N GLU A 457 28.14 13.61 9.94
CA GLU A 457 27.61 12.24 9.88
C GLU A 457 27.60 11.51 11.24
N ASN A 458 28.40 11.97 12.21
CA ASN A 458 28.52 11.34 13.53
C ASN A 458 27.48 11.82 14.55
N VAL A 459 26.78 12.92 14.27
CA VAL A 459 25.75 13.46 15.16
C VAL A 459 24.59 12.47 15.23
N LYS A 460 24.32 11.98 16.44
CA LYS A 460 23.28 10.99 16.75
C LYS A 460 22.00 11.63 17.28
N SER A 461 22.13 12.75 17.99
CA SER A 461 20.98 13.47 18.53
C SER A 461 21.24 14.98 18.55
N VAL A 462 20.16 15.73 18.34
CA VAL A 462 20.10 17.16 18.57
C VAL A 462 18.80 17.44 19.30
N GLY A 463 18.89 18.08 20.47
CA GLY A 463 17.75 18.39 21.31
C GLY A 463 16.88 19.50 20.74
N ASN A 464 15.69 19.63 21.31
CA ASN A 464 14.69 20.60 20.86
C ASN A 464 15.22 22.03 21.01
N ASN A 465 14.89 22.90 20.07
CA ASN A 465 15.30 24.30 20.05
C ASN A 465 16.82 24.55 20.15
N ALA A 466 17.67 23.56 19.84
CA ALA A 466 19.13 23.66 20.01
C ALA A 466 19.71 24.94 19.37
N PHE A 467 19.18 25.39 18.23
CA PHE A 467 19.60 26.60 17.54
C PHE A 467 18.50 27.68 17.44
N TYR A 468 17.42 27.56 18.22
CA TYR A 468 16.34 28.55 18.20
C TYR A 468 16.85 29.94 18.56
N GLY A 469 16.42 30.98 17.83
CA GLY A 469 16.89 32.35 18.06
C GLY A 469 18.34 32.63 17.62
N CYS A 470 19.01 31.68 16.94
CA CYS A 470 20.29 31.93 16.27
C CYS A 470 20.09 32.77 15.00
N SER A 471 19.79 34.05 15.19
CA SER A 471 19.41 34.98 14.12
C SER A 471 20.50 35.28 13.09
N GLY A 472 21.77 34.95 13.37
CA GLY A 472 22.89 35.11 12.44
C GLY A 472 23.09 33.95 11.45
N ILE A 473 22.46 32.80 11.66
CA ILE A 473 22.73 31.60 10.85
C ILE A 473 22.23 31.81 9.42
N SER A 474 23.17 31.85 8.49
CA SER A 474 22.91 32.02 7.05
C SER A 474 23.09 30.74 6.24
N LEU A 475 23.84 29.77 6.78
CA LEU A 475 24.14 28.48 6.15
C LEU A 475 23.97 27.32 7.13
N VAL A 476 23.11 26.36 6.78
CA VAL A 476 22.97 25.08 7.49
C VAL A 476 23.40 23.94 6.58
N LYS A 477 24.24 23.03 7.10
CA LYS A 477 24.60 21.77 6.44
C LYS A 477 24.20 20.59 7.31
N ILE A 478 23.42 19.66 6.77
CA ILE A 478 22.98 18.46 7.49
C ILE A 478 23.56 17.23 6.80
N PHE A 479 24.46 16.52 7.48
CA PHE A 479 25.03 15.24 7.05
C PHE A 479 24.68 14.08 7.99
N ALA A 480 24.15 14.40 9.17
CA ALA A 480 23.63 13.41 10.12
C ALA A 480 22.52 12.56 9.45
N SER A 481 22.68 11.24 9.47
CA SER A 481 21.80 10.36 8.69
C SER A 481 20.39 10.25 9.27
N ASP A 482 20.25 10.24 10.60
CA ASP A 482 18.99 9.88 11.26
C ASP A 482 18.73 10.76 12.49
N LEU A 483 18.33 12.02 12.25
CA LEU A 483 17.95 12.96 13.32
C LEU A 483 16.45 12.83 13.62
N ARG A 484 16.04 11.89 14.48
CA ARG A 484 14.63 11.74 14.87
C ARG A 484 14.30 12.59 16.09
N GLY A 485 13.20 13.34 16.03
CA GLY A 485 12.68 14.16 17.13
C GLY A 485 11.55 15.07 16.64
N SER A 486 10.55 15.30 17.49
CA SER A 486 9.43 16.23 17.21
C SER A 486 9.86 17.65 17.57
N GLY A 487 10.23 18.46 16.56
CA GLY A 487 10.46 19.91 16.65
C GLY A 487 11.56 20.34 17.64
N ILE A 488 12.67 20.95 17.27
CA ILE A 488 12.89 22.06 16.36
C ILE A 488 14.42 22.14 16.38
N LEU A 489 15.14 21.84 15.31
CA LEU A 489 16.57 22.21 15.31
C LEU A 489 16.73 23.73 15.52
N GLY A 490 15.69 24.51 15.17
CA GLY A 490 15.62 25.93 15.49
C GLY A 490 16.28 26.81 14.44
N PHE A 491 16.53 26.26 13.24
CA PHE A 491 17.16 27.02 12.18
C PHE A 491 16.25 28.07 11.52
N GLY A 492 14.98 28.17 11.93
CA GLY A 492 14.06 29.22 11.51
C GLY A 492 14.60 30.60 11.88
N SER A 493 15.27 31.24 10.91
CA SER A 493 15.95 32.53 11.06
C SER A 493 15.70 33.40 9.84
N GLU A 494 15.56 34.71 10.07
CA GLU A 494 15.47 35.70 8.99
C GLU A 494 16.79 35.80 8.19
N ALA A 495 17.92 35.35 8.73
CA ALA A 495 19.20 35.36 8.01
C ALA A 495 19.44 34.11 7.15
N LEU A 496 18.67 33.04 7.33
CA LEU A 496 18.92 31.77 6.66
C LEU A 496 18.77 31.95 5.14
N ASP A 497 19.87 31.75 4.40
CA ASP A 497 19.94 31.95 2.95
C ASP A 497 20.10 30.61 2.20
N ARG A 498 20.86 29.68 2.79
CA ARG A 498 21.21 28.41 2.15
C ARG A 498 21.15 27.22 3.10
N VAL A 499 20.60 26.11 2.60
CA VAL A 499 20.61 24.80 3.25
C VAL A 499 21.27 23.78 2.32
N VAL A 500 22.12 22.92 2.87
CA VAL A 500 22.72 21.77 2.17
C VAL A 500 22.35 20.49 2.91
N ILE A 501 21.79 19.52 2.20
CA ILE A 501 21.35 18.23 2.73
C ILE A 501 22.21 17.13 2.09
N GLY A 502 22.96 16.42 2.93
CA GLY A 502 23.89 15.37 2.51
C GLY A 502 23.19 14.15 1.93
N GLY A 503 23.87 13.44 1.02
CA GLY A 503 23.28 12.31 0.28
C GLY A 503 22.90 11.07 1.12
N LYS A 504 23.37 11.00 2.38
CA LYS A 504 23.06 9.92 3.34
C LYS A 504 21.96 10.28 4.34
N VAL A 505 21.42 11.51 4.28
CA VAL A 505 20.33 11.94 5.17
C VAL A 505 19.08 11.12 4.85
N GLN A 506 18.54 10.46 5.87
CA GLN A 506 17.31 9.67 5.79
C GLN A 506 16.12 10.42 6.36
N TYR A 507 16.33 11.29 7.35
CA TYR A 507 15.24 11.98 8.03
C TYR A 507 15.56 13.46 8.22
N LEU A 508 14.64 14.32 7.77
CA LEU A 508 14.63 15.75 8.07
C LEU A 508 13.60 16.02 9.17
N PRO A 509 14.01 16.55 10.34
CA PRO A 509 13.10 16.79 11.45
C PRO A 509 11.98 17.79 11.14
N GLU A 510 10.89 17.63 11.86
CA GLU A 510 9.76 18.57 11.85
C GLU A 510 10.23 20.00 12.19
N GLU A 511 9.63 20.99 11.54
CA GLU A 511 9.90 22.42 11.75
C GLU A 511 11.36 22.88 11.59
N SER A 512 12.26 22.04 11.04
CA SER A 512 13.70 22.35 10.96
C SER A 512 14.00 23.71 10.32
N PHE A 513 13.26 24.09 9.28
CA PHE A 513 13.39 25.36 8.56
C PHE A 513 12.08 26.14 8.52
N PHE A 514 11.15 25.87 9.45
CA PHE A 514 9.87 26.58 9.53
C PHE A 514 10.07 28.10 9.53
N ASN A 515 9.26 28.79 8.74
CA ASN A 515 9.23 30.25 8.68
C ASN A 515 10.55 30.91 8.22
N SER A 516 11.41 30.17 7.51
CA SER A 516 12.66 30.69 6.92
C SER A 516 12.37 31.50 5.65
N THR A 517 11.68 32.63 5.78
CA THR A 517 11.15 33.44 4.67
C THR A 517 12.22 34.08 3.76
N ASN A 518 13.49 34.04 4.16
CA ASN A 518 14.64 34.51 3.36
C ASN A 518 15.47 33.37 2.76
N LEU A 519 15.13 32.10 3.03
CA LEU A 519 15.80 30.94 2.46
C LEU A 519 15.69 30.99 0.94
N ARG A 520 16.83 31.10 0.25
CA ARG A 520 16.88 31.21 -1.22
C ARG A 520 17.21 29.88 -1.88
N LYS A 521 18.06 29.06 -1.26
CA LYS A 521 18.56 27.83 -1.87
C LYS A 521 18.55 26.66 -0.89
N VAL A 522 17.87 25.59 -1.26
CA VAL A 522 17.99 24.27 -0.63
C VAL A 522 18.67 23.35 -1.63
N GLU A 523 19.79 22.74 -1.26
CA GLU A 523 20.59 21.90 -2.14
C GLU A 523 20.70 20.49 -1.58
N PHE A 524 20.21 19.52 -2.34
CA PHE A 524 20.42 18.11 -2.04
C PHE A 524 21.70 17.64 -2.76
N GLU A 525 22.61 17.02 -2.01
CA GLU A 525 23.74 16.31 -2.59
C GLU A 525 23.28 15.03 -3.30
N PRO A 526 24.08 14.51 -4.27
CA PRO A 526 23.79 13.24 -4.90
C PRO A 526 23.56 12.13 -3.86
N ARG A 527 22.43 11.44 -3.98
CA ARG A 527 21.99 10.42 -3.02
C ARG A 527 21.73 9.08 -3.71
N ASP A 528 21.95 8.00 -2.97
CA ASP A 528 21.60 6.66 -3.43
C ASP A 528 20.06 6.53 -3.47
N PRO A 529 19.46 6.20 -4.62
CA PRO A 529 18.03 5.95 -4.71
C PRO A 529 17.54 4.90 -3.72
N ALA A 530 18.35 3.94 -3.26
CA ALA A 530 17.93 2.96 -2.26
C ALA A 530 17.74 3.57 -0.86
N THR A 531 18.38 4.69 -0.54
CA THR A 531 18.27 5.35 0.76
C THR A 531 16.90 6.03 0.87
N PRO A 532 16.05 5.70 1.86
CA PRO A 532 14.77 6.40 2.03
C PRO A 532 15.02 7.84 2.51
N LEU A 533 14.13 8.77 2.14
CA LEU A 533 14.09 10.12 2.69
C LEU A 533 12.70 10.39 3.25
N PHE A 534 12.66 10.79 4.51
CA PHE A 534 11.48 11.22 5.23
C PHE A 534 11.59 12.72 5.50
N ILE A 535 10.54 13.46 5.16
CA ILE A 535 10.47 14.90 5.39
C ILE A 535 9.40 15.16 6.46
N GLY A 536 9.85 15.63 7.62
CA GLY A 536 9.00 15.90 8.78
C GLY A 536 7.99 17.03 8.55
N GLY A 537 6.98 17.09 9.42
CA GLY A 537 5.91 18.07 9.32
C GLY A 537 6.45 19.51 9.40
N TYR A 538 5.84 20.43 8.65
CA TYR A 538 6.25 21.84 8.61
C TYR A 538 7.73 22.13 8.25
N CYS A 539 8.51 21.13 7.82
CA CYS A 539 9.97 21.23 7.69
C CYS A 539 10.43 22.46 6.88
N PHE A 540 9.79 22.73 5.75
CA PHE A 540 10.02 23.90 4.89
C PHE A 540 8.79 24.81 4.80
N SER A 541 7.87 24.75 5.76
CA SER A 541 6.66 25.59 5.71
C SER A 541 7.01 27.08 5.79
N ASN A 542 6.35 27.89 4.96
CA ASN A 542 6.59 29.32 4.77
C ASN A 542 8.02 29.67 4.30
N CYS A 543 8.57 28.83 3.41
CA CYS A 543 9.84 29.05 2.72
C CYS A 543 9.63 29.55 1.28
N GLY A 544 8.77 30.55 1.06
CA GLY A 544 8.30 30.94 -0.28
C GLY A 544 9.36 31.42 -1.28
N LYS A 545 10.59 31.74 -0.84
CA LYS A 545 11.72 32.10 -1.73
C LYS A 545 12.66 30.94 -2.04
N ALA A 546 12.47 29.78 -1.40
CA ALA A 546 13.41 28.67 -1.45
C ALA A 546 13.33 27.95 -2.80
N GLN A 547 14.43 27.98 -3.54
CA GLN A 547 14.63 27.17 -4.73
C GLN A 547 15.29 25.86 -4.33
N PHE A 548 14.67 24.74 -4.70
CA PHE A 548 15.17 23.41 -4.38
C PHE A 548 15.99 22.86 -5.55
N VAL A 549 17.30 22.79 -5.34
CA VAL A 549 18.27 22.30 -6.31
C VAL A 549 18.52 20.82 -6.09
N ASN A 550 18.42 20.04 -7.17
CA ASN A 550 18.48 18.57 -7.17
C ASN A 550 17.41 17.94 -6.25
N PHE A 551 16.18 18.48 -6.28
CA PHE A 551 15.07 17.95 -5.49
C PHE A 551 14.92 16.43 -5.76
N PRO A 552 14.88 15.59 -4.72
CA PRO A 552 14.91 14.15 -4.91
C PRO A 552 13.57 13.65 -5.46
N GLU A 553 13.62 12.87 -6.53
CA GLU A 553 12.43 12.20 -7.08
C GLU A 553 11.90 11.13 -6.10
N ARG A 554 12.78 10.47 -5.33
CA ARG A 554 12.41 9.45 -4.33
C ARG A 554 12.37 10.01 -2.91
N ILE A 555 11.16 10.29 -2.44
CA ILE A 555 10.86 10.68 -1.06
C ILE A 555 9.84 9.66 -0.54
N ASP A 556 10.19 8.91 0.51
CA ASP A 556 9.37 7.80 1.00
C ASP A 556 8.08 8.31 1.66
N SER A 557 8.22 9.35 2.48
CA SER A 557 7.10 10.04 3.14
C SER A 557 7.33 11.53 3.26
N ILE A 558 6.27 12.28 3.00
CA ILE A 558 6.18 13.73 3.13
C ILE A 558 5.08 13.99 4.16
N ALA A 559 5.45 14.49 5.33
CA ALA A 559 4.49 14.73 6.41
C ALA A 559 3.66 16.02 6.21
N ASP A 560 2.75 16.26 7.14
CA ASP A 560 1.80 17.37 7.08
C ASP A 560 2.49 18.73 6.98
N TYR A 561 2.00 19.60 6.09
CA TYR A 561 2.53 20.94 5.85
C TYR A 561 4.01 21.03 5.46
N ALA A 562 4.69 19.91 5.13
CA ALA A 562 6.14 19.87 4.92
C ALA A 562 6.69 20.96 3.98
N PHE A 563 5.96 21.30 2.91
CA PHE A 563 6.29 22.32 1.92
C PHE A 563 5.19 23.39 1.77
N SER A 564 4.35 23.58 2.79
CA SER A 564 3.30 24.62 2.76
C SER A 564 3.90 26.00 2.44
N ASP A 565 3.30 26.73 1.49
CA ASP A 565 3.78 28.04 1.03
C ASP A 565 5.25 28.05 0.54
N CYS A 566 5.68 26.95 -0.10
CA CYS A 566 6.92 26.90 -0.88
C CYS A 566 6.67 27.42 -2.31
N ALA A 567 6.37 28.71 -2.45
CA ALA A 567 6.02 29.36 -3.71
C ALA A 567 7.10 29.32 -4.82
N ALA A 568 8.33 28.88 -4.52
CA ALA A 568 9.44 28.74 -5.47
C ALA A 568 9.97 27.28 -5.59
N LEU A 569 9.18 26.28 -5.18
CA LEU A 569 9.58 24.87 -5.09
C LEU A 569 10.14 24.31 -6.42
N SER A 570 9.28 24.22 -7.43
CA SER A 570 9.58 23.72 -8.78
C SER A 570 8.41 24.05 -9.72
N GLU A 571 8.65 24.09 -11.03
CA GLU A 571 7.57 24.14 -12.04
C GLU A 571 6.90 22.78 -12.24
N SER A 572 7.66 21.68 -12.12
CA SER A 572 7.18 20.31 -12.26
C SER A 572 7.66 19.46 -11.09
N LEU A 573 6.72 18.80 -10.42
CA LEU A 573 7.00 17.88 -9.32
C LEU A 573 6.76 16.45 -9.80
N VAL A 574 7.84 15.67 -9.89
CA VAL A 574 7.80 14.25 -10.24
C VAL A 574 8.20 13.45 -9.01
N LEU A 575 7.26 12.68 -8.48
CA LEU A 575 7.50 11.78 -7.35
C LEU A 575 7.64 10.34 -7.85
N THR A 576 8.58 9.61 -7.26
CA THR A 576 8.86 8.19 -7.53
C THR A 576 8.99 7.46 -6.20
N ASP A 577 8.42 6.26 -6.10
CA ASP A 577 8.46 5.44 -4.87
C ASP A 577 7.98 6.14 -3.58
N THR A 578 7.19 7.22 -3.69
CA THR A 578 6.54 7.88 -2.55
C THR A 578 5.33 7.09 -2.09
N ARG A 579 5.20 6.88 -0.77
CA ARG A 579 4.09 6.15 -0.18
C ARG A 579 3.07 7.07 0.49
N HIS A 580 3.53 8.11 1.18
CA HIS A 580 2.68 8.96 2.01
C HIS A 580 2.89 10.44 1.68
N ILE A 581 1.80 11.14 1.39
CA ILE A 581 1.76 12.59 1.19
C ILE A 581 0.79 13.17 2.22
N GLY A 582 1.29 13.95 3.17
CA GLY A 582 0.55 14.46 4.32
C GLY A 582 -0.46 15.56 4.00
N TYR A 583 -1.29 15.86 4.99
CA TYR A 583 -2.27 16.94 4.98
C TYR A 583 -1.60 18.27 4.64
N ARG A 584 -2.10 18.99 3.62
CA ARG A 584 -1.57 20.29 3.20
C ARG A 584 -0.07 20.35 2.91
N SER A 585 0.55 19.20 2.61
CA SER A 585 2.00 19.10 2.41
C SER A 585 2.57 20.06 1.36
N PHE A 586 1.82 20.38 0.30
CA PHE A 586 2.17 21.32 -0.76
C PHE A 586 1.13 22.43 -0.94
N ILE A 587 0.35 22.78 0.09
CA ILE A 587 -0.62 23.88 -0.02
C ILE A 587 0.09 25.19 -0.38
N ASP A 588 -0.53 26.02 -1.21
CA ASP A 588 0.00 27.32 -1.65
C ASP A 588 1.37 27.26 -2.38
N CYS A 589 1.76 26.08 -2.90
CA CYS A 589 2.94 25.91 -3.76
C CYS A 589 2.70 26.47 -5.18
N SER A 590 2.63 27.81 -5.27
CA SER A 590 2.20 28.52 -6.48
C SER A 590 3.14 28.42 -7.68
N SER A 591 4.36 27.89 -7.57
CA SER A 591 5.21 27.60 -8.74
C SER A 591 4.78 26.35 -9.51
N LEU A 592 4.06 25.42 -8.88
CA LEU A 592 3.73 24.13 -9.48
C LEU A 592 2.78 24.32 -10.66
N THR A 593 3.21 23.84 -11.83
CA THR A 593 2.41 23.78 -13.06
C THR A 593 1.98 22.36 -13.42
N GLY A 594 2.75 21.36 -12.97
CA GLY A 594 2.50 19.94 -13.18
C GLY A 594 2.92 19.07 -12.01
N VAL A 595 2.12 18.05 -11.69
CA VAL A 595 2.42 17.03 -10.67
C VAL A 595 2.27 15.64 -11.26
N VAL A 596 3.24 14.76 -11.00
CA VAL A 596 3.20 13.33 -11.35
C VAL A 596 3.25 12.51 -10.06
N LEU A 597 2.18 11.77 -9.78
CA LEU A 597 2.04 10.92 -8.59
C LEU A 597 2.26 9.44 -9.00
N PRO A 598 3.17 8.70 -8.34
CA PRO A 598 3.54 7.35 -8.74
C PRO A 598 2.55 6.28 -8.22
N GLU A 599 2.67 5.07 -8.77
CA GLU A 599 1.86 3.89 -8.38
C GLU A 599 1.99 3.52 -6.90
N SER A 600 3.14 3.84 -6.28
CA SER A 600 3.47 3.49 -4.89
C SER A 600 2.72 4.29 -3.83
N VAL A 601 1.99 5.34 -4.19
CA VAL A 601 1.31 6.20 -3.21
C VAL A 601 0.14 5.45 -2.58
N GLU A 602 0.18 5.32 -1.27
CA GLU A 602 -0.83 4.64 -0.44
C GLU A 602 -1.81 5.65 0.20
N TYR A 603 -1.33 6.87 0.50
CA TYR A 603 -2.10 7.92 1.18
C TYR A 603 -1.79 9.33 0.66
N ILE A 604 -2.84 10.12 0.42
CA ILE A 604 -2.77 11.56 0.13
C ILE A 604 -3.72 12.32 1.05
N GLY A 605 -3.16 13.18 1.91
CA GLY A 605 -3.91 13.99 2.85
C GLY A 605 -4.80 15.04 2.18
N GLU A 606 -5.80 15.50 2.91
CA GLU A 606 -6.68 16.58 2.47
C GLU A 606 -5.87 17.86 2.17
N GLU A 607 -6.24 18.55 1.10
CA GLU A 607 -5.60 19.75 0.58
C GLU A 607 -4.08 19.62 0.35
N ALA A 608 -3.56 18.40 0.17
CA ALA A 608 -2.12 18.17 -0.04
C ALA A 608 -1.55 19.03 -1.17
N PHE A 609 -2.32 19.30 -2.23
CA PHE A 609 -1.96 20.22 -3.32
C PHE A 609 -2.96 21.38 -3.43
N GLY A 610 -3.55 21.80 -2.31
CA GLY A 610 -4.54 22.88 -2.28
C GLY A 610 -3.94 24.22 -2.69
N ARG A 611 -4.75 25.10 -3.29
CA ARG A 611 -4.38 26.49 -3.66
C ARG A 611 -3.10 26.62 -4.50
N CYS A 612 -2.72 25.56 -5.21
CA CYS A 612 -1.64 25.62 -6.20
C CYS A 612 -2.13 26.39 -7.44
N GLY A 613 -2.12 27.71 -7.36
CA GLY A 613 -2.82 28.59 -8.32
C GLY A 613 -2.33 28.53 -9.77
N ASN A 614 -1.16 27.94 -10.04
CA ASN A 614 -0.62 27.72 -11.38
C ASN A 614 -0.69 26.27 -11.86
N LEU A 615 -1.29 25.36 -11.08
CA LEU A 615 -1.34 23.93 -11.40
C LEU A 615 -2.28 23.67 -12.58
N GLN A 616 -1.73 23.27 -13.71
CA GLN A 616 -2.47 23.08 -14.97
C GLN A 616 -2.65 21.61 -15.34
N ARG A 617 -1.76 20.72 -14.88
CA ARG A 617 -1.73 19.31 -15.26
C ARG A 617 -1.44 18.42 -14.06
N VAL A 618 -2.13 17.30 -13.97
CA VAL A 618 -1.85 16.24 -13.02
C VAL A 618 -1.78 14.92 -13.77
N GLU A 619 -0.73 14.14 -13.54
CA GLU A 619 -0.67 12.72 -13.88
C GLU A 619 -0.81 11.91 -12.60
N TYR A 620 -1.92 11.18 -12.48
CA TYR A 620 -2.27 10.38 -11.31
C TYR A 620 -2.11 8.89 -11.65
N ASN A 621 -1.09 8.25 -11.08
CA ASN A 621 -0.82 6.83 -11.29
C ASN A 621 -1.05 5.98 -10.03
N CYS A 622 -1.53 6.55 -8.91
CA CYS A 622 -1.70 5.81 -7.67
C CYS A 622 -2.69 4.65 -7.83
N ILE A 623 -2.32 3.43 -7.45
CA ILE A 623 -3.16 2.24 -7.66
C ILE A 623 -4.50 2.36 -6.92
N SER A 624 -4.44 2.60 -5.61
CA SER A 624 -5.63 2.65 -4.75
C SER A 624 -5.43 3.54 -3.52
N ALA A 625 -4.80 4.71 -3.70
CA ALA A 625 -4.49 5.61 -2.59
C ALA A 625 -5.76 6.04 -1.85
N THR A 626 -5.68 6.11 -0.51
CA THR A 626 -6.72 6.78 0.28
C THR A 626 -6.51 8.28 0.16
N THR A 627 -7.56 9.01 -0.24
CA THR A 627 -7.48 10.47 -0.47
C THR A 627 -8.61 11.22 0.22
N GLY A 628 -8.35 12.50 0.53
CA GLY A 628 -9.40 13.50 0.77
C GLY A 628 -9.52 14.48 -0.40
N THR A 629 -10.00 15.70 -0.14
CA THR A 629 -10.03 16.77 -1.14
C THR A 629 -8.63 17.29 -1.47
N VAL A 630 -7.94 16.69 -2.45
CA VAL A 630 -6.50 16.92 -2.69
C VAL A 630 -6.20 18.27 -3.35
N PHE A 631 -6.91 18.61 -4.43
CA PHE A 631 -6.60 19.75 -5.30
C PHE A 631 -7.53 20.96 -5.08
N ARG A 632 -7.99 21.17 -3.84
CA ARG A 632 -8.93 22.26 -3.51
C ARG A 632 -8.42 23.62 -4.00
N GLU A 633 -9.30 24.45 -4.57
CA GLU A 633 -8.96 25.82 -5.01
C GLU A 633 -7.80 25.87 -6.05
N CYS A 634 -7.55 24.78 -6.79
CA CYS A 634 -6.67 24.78 -7.97
C CYS A 634 -7.47 25.21 -9.22
N ASP A 635 -7.92 26.45 -9.22
CA ASP A 635 -8.98 26.94 -10.12
C ASP A 635 -8.63 26.91 -11.61
N ILE A 636 -7.37 26.72 -12.00
CA ILE A 636 -6.95 26.65 -13.41
C ILE A 636 -6.63 25.23 -13.89
N LEU A 637 -6.72 24.21 -13.02
CA LEU A 637 -6.47 22.82 -13.38
C LEU A 637 -7.52 22.37 -14.40
N ALA A 638 -7.11 22.27 -15.67
CA ALA A 638 -8.01 22.05 -16.79
C ALA A 638 -8.03 20.60 -17.29
N ALA A 639 -6.92 19.88 -17.09
CA ALA A 639 -6.73 18.52 -17.59
C ALA A 639 -6.01 17.63 -16.57
N VAL A 640 -6.47 16.39 -16.47
CA VAL A 640 -5.88 15.34 -15.64
C VAL A 640 -5.68 14.09 -16.49
N LYS A 641 -4.55 13.41 -16.30
CA LYS A 641 -4.24 12.12 -16.91
C LYS A 641 -4.24 11.04 -15.81
N ILE A 642 -4.98 9.95 -16.04
CA ILE A 642 -5.10 8.82 -15.12
C ILE A 642 -4.38 7.62 -15.74
N GLY A 643 -3.41 7.08 -15.02
CA GLY A 643 -2.59 5.95 -15.46
C GLY A 643 -3.39 4.66 -15.64
N LYS A 644 -2.93 3.78 -16.53
CA LYS A 644 -3.63 2.54 -16.87
C LYS A 644 -3.83 1.55 -15.71
N ASN A 645 -2.96 1.59 -14.70
CA ASN A 645 -2.94 0.65 -13.57
C ASN A 645 -3.77 1.15 -12.36
N VAL A 646 -4.41 2.31 -12.46
CA VAL A 646 -5.23 2.88 -11.38
C VAL A 646 -6.48 2.01 -11.21
N GLU A 647 -6.70 1.50 -9.99
CA GLU A 647 -7.87 0.71 -9.60
C GLU A 647 -8.93 1.59 -8.93
N LYS A 648 -8.51 2.68 -8.28
CA LYS A 648 -9.43 3.56 -7.56
C LYS A 648 -9.00 5.02 -7.58
N LEU A 649 -9.94 5.90 -7.93
CA LEU A 649 -9.87 7.31 -7.59
C LEU A 649 -10.48 7.52 -6.21
N GLY A 650 -9.71 8.06 -5.28
CA GLY A 650 -10.16 8.25 -3.91
C GLY A 650 -11.22 9.35 -3.75
N ASP A 651 -11.71 9.46 -2.53
CA ASP A 651 -12.81 10.36 -2.17
C ASP A 651 -12.38 11.83 -2.27
N GLY A 652 -13.22 12.67 -2.88
CA GLY A 652 -13.00 14.11 -3.03
C GLY A 652 -11.81 14.52 -3.92
N LEU A 653 -11.09 13.56 -4.52
CA LEU A 653 -9.79 13.76 -5.18
C LEU A 653 -9.74 14.97 -6.13
N PHE A 654 -10.71 15.08 -7.04
CA PHE A 654 -10.83 16.16 -8.02
C PHE A 654 -12.05 17.06 -7.75
N SER A 655 -12.53 17.11 -6.51
CA SER A 655 -13.68 17.92 -6.14
C SER A 655 -13.35 19.41 -6.18
N THR A 656 -14.36 20.25 -6.40
CA THR A 656 -14.27 21.74 -6.44
C THR A 656 -13.47 22.32 -7.62
N LEU A 657 -13.05 21.49 -8.58
CA LEU A 657 -12.27 21.92 -9.76
C LEU A 657 -13.15 22.42 -10.90
N SER A 658 -13.66 23.66 -10.78
CA SER A 658 -14.62 24.21 -11.74
C SER A 658 -14.12 24.40 -13.18
N SER A 659 -12.79 24.44 -13.38
CA SER A 659 -12.13 24.52 -14.70
C SER A 659 -11.76 23.16 -15.29
N LEU A 660 -11.82 22.07 -14.50
CA LEU A 660 -11.49 20.72 -14.96
C LEU A 660 -12.51 20.29 -16.00
N ASN A 661 -12.08 20.20 -17.26
CA ASN A 661 -12.96 19.94 -18.39
C ASN A 661 -12.53 18.73 -19.24
N SER A 662 -11.35 18.17 -18.97
CA SER A 662 -10.83 16.98 -19.64
C SER A 662 -10.17 16.05 -18.64
N VAL A 663 -10.51 14.76 -18.68
CA VAL A 663 -9.79 13.68 -18.00
C VAL A 663 -9.44 12.64 -19.07
N GLU A 664 -8.17 12.33 -19.20
CA GLU A 664 -7.66 11.28 -20.07
C GLU A 664 -7.40 10.03 -19.23
N PHE A 665 -8.13 8.95 -19.51
CA PHE A 665 -7.87 7.64 -18.93
C PHE A 665 -7.03 6.82 -19.91
N GLU A 666 -5.79 6.47 -19.55
CA GLU A 666 -4.93 5.66 -20.43
C GLU A 666 -5.55 4.29 -20.75
N ALA A 667 -6.35 3.74 -19.82
CA ALA A 667 -7.08 2.48 -20.00
C ALA A 667 -8.00 2.48 -21.23
N ASN A 668 -8.52 3.64 -21.66
CA ASN A 668 -9.38 3.74 -22.84
C ASN A 668 -8.63 3.48 -24.16
N GLY A 669 -7.31 3.66 -24.17
CA GLY A 669 -6.46 3.39 -25.34
C GLY A 669 -5.98 1.95 -25.45
N ILE A 670 -6.33 1.07 -24.50
CA ILE A 670 -5.85 -0.30 -24.43
C ILE A 670 -6.95 -1.23 -24.93
N GLU A 671 -6.70 -2.03 -25.97
CA GLU A 671 -7.69 -2.97 -26.53
C GLU A 671 -7.80 -4.26 -25.70
N ASN A 672 -6.70 -4.75 -25.14
CA ASN A 672 -6.64 -6.02 -24.41
C ASN A 672 -7.00 -5.87 -22.93
N ASP A 673 -8.09 -6.48 -22.49
CA ASP A 673 -8.59 -6.39 -21.10
C ASP A 673 -7.62 -6.91 -20.05
N SER A 674 -6.68 -7.81 -20.40
CA SER A 674 -5.69 -8.31 -19.44
C SER A 674 -4.61 -7.29 -19.05
N GLU A 675 -4.55 -6.15 -19.75
CA GLU A 675 -3.54 -5.10 -19.55
C GLU A 675 -4.03 -3.92 -18.70
N ILE A 676 -5.29 -3.97 -18.26
CA ILE A 676 -5.91 -3.02 -17.33
C ILE A 676 -6.46 -3.77 -16.12
N PRO A 677 -6.70 -3.10 -14.97
CA PRO A 677 -7.30 -3.75 -13.80
C PRO A 677 -8.67 -4.34 -14.08
N SER A 678 -9.04 -5.40 -13.36
CA SER A 678 -10.36 -6.04 -13.51
C SER A 678 -11.53 -5.18 -13.04
N SER A 679 -11.25 -4.15 -12.23
CA SER A 679 -12.24 -3.21 -11.70
C SER A 679 -11.61 -1.83 -11.52
N PHE A 680 -12.39 -0.81 -11.82
CA PHE A 680 -12.06 0.59 -11.56
C PHE A 680 -13.18 1.25 -10.75
N GLU A 681 -12.81 1.92 -9.66
CA GLU A 681 -13.75 2.59 -8.75
C GLU A 681 -13.54 4.11 -8.74
N ILE A 682 -14.66 4.85 -8.72
CA ILE A 682 -14.68 6.30 -8.49
C ILE A 682 -15.22 6.55 -7.10
N GLY A 683 -14.43 7.18 -6.23
CA GLY A 683 -14.79 7.51 -4.86
C GLY A 683 -15.90 8.56 -4.73
N GLN A 684 -16.39 8.74 -3.51
CA GLN A 684 -17.43 9.73 -3.20
C GLN A 684 -16.91 11.15 -3.44
N HIS A 685 -17.75 12.05 -3.93
CA HIS A 685 -17.41 13.43 -4.31
C HIS A 685 -16.25 13.60 -5.32
N CYS A 686 -15.70 12.53 -5.90
CA CYS A 686 -14.43 12.55 -6.64
C CYS A 686 -14.37 13.64 -7.71
N PHE A 687 -15.44 13.86 -8.48
CA PHE A 687 -15.56 14.88 -9.51
C PHE A 687 -16.64 15.93 -9.19
N SER A 688 -17.02 16.10 -7.94
CA SER A 688 -18.04 17.07 -7.54
C SER A 688 -17.62 18.51 -7.89
N ALA A 689 -18.56 19.31 -8.39
CA ALA A 689 -18.36 20.67 -8.89
C ALA A 689 -17.35 20.81 -10.05
N SER A 690 -17.13 19.73 -10.83
CA SER A 690 -16.25 19.76 -12.00
C SER A 690 -16.86 20.43 -13.24
N GLY A 691 -16.00 20.95 -14.11
CA GLY A 691 -16.35 21.69 -15.33
C GLY A 691 -16.61 20.86 -16.60
N PHE A 692 -16.72 19.53 -16.51
CA PHE A 692 -16.90 18.64 -17.66
C PHE A 692 -18.11 19.00 -18.52
N LYS A 693 -17.99 18.79 -19.83
CA LYS A 693 -19.14 18.76 -20.76
C LYS A 693 -19.60 17.34 -21.06
N LYS A 694 -18.64 16.43 -21.21
CA LYS A 694 -18.78 15.00 -21.43
C LYS A 694 -17.61 14.29 -20.73
N ILE A 695 -17.88 13.12 -20.17
CA ILE A 695 -16.84 12.22 -19.63
C ILE A 695 -17.13 10.80 -20.12
N GLU A 696 -16.09 10.13 -20.60
CA GLU A 696 -16.12 8.73 -21.01
C GLU A 696 -15.27 7.94 -20.03
N LEU A 697 -15.94 7.08 -19.26
CA LEU A 697 -15.30 6.33 -18.18
C LEU A 697 -14.62 5.06 -18.74
N PRO A 698 -13.55 4.57 -18.10
CA PRO A 698 -12.91 3.30 -18.44
C PRO A 698 -13.88 2.15 -18.54
N ARG A 699 -13.69 1.28 -19.53
CA ARG A 699 -14.56 0.12 -19.77
C ARG A 699 -14.61 -0.89 -18.62
N ASN A 700 -13.65 -0.82 -17.69
CA ASN A 700 -13.57 -1.62 -16.47
C ASN A 700 -14.15 -0.91 -15.23
N THR A 701 -14.84 0.24 -15.38
CA THR A 701 -15.49 0.93 -14.25
C THR A 701 -16.62 0.10 -13.68
N THR A 702 -16.55 -0.25 -12.40
CA THR A 702 -17.54 -1.10 -11.73
C THR A 702 -18.35 -0.39 -10.66
N VAL A 703 -17.79 0.66 -10.04
CA VAL A 703 -18.40 1.37 -8.90
C VAL A 703 -18.21 2.87 -9.06
N ILE A 704 -19.28 3.62 -8.82
CA ILE A 704 -19.24 5.08 -8.69
C ILE A 704 -19.86 5.45 -7.33
N GLY A 705 -19.12 6.17 -6.50
CA GLY A 705 -19.51 6.55 -5.14
C GLY A 705 -20.52 7.70 -5.06
N ASP A 706 -20.95 7.98 -3.83
CA ASP A 706 -21.94 9.01 -3.52
C ASP A 706 -21.46 10.40 -3.95
N TYR A 707 -22.37 11.23 -4.48
CA TYR A 707 -22.07 12.60 -4.94
C TYR A 707 -20.91 12.73 -5.94
N ALA A 708 -20.44 11.63 -6.56
CA ALA A 708 -19.23 11.62 -7.37
C ALA A 708 -19.23 12.68 -8.49
N PHE A 709 -20.40 13.03 -9.02
CA PHE A 709 -20.58 14.05 -10.06
C PHE A 709 -21.57 15.16 -9.63
N ALA A 710 -21.81 15.35 -8.33
CA ALA A 710 -22.71 16.40 -7.84
C ALA A 710 -22.20 17.80 -8.23
N ASP A 711 -23.08 18.77 -8.43
CA ASP A 711 -22.78 20.17 -8.81
C ASP A 711 -22.01 20.35 -10.14
N GLY A 712 -21.80 19.28 -10.91
CA GLY A 712 -21.05 19.36 -12.16
C GLY A 712 -21.86 19.93 -13.34
N LYS A 713 -21.12 20.44 -14.35
CA LYS A 713 -21.69 21.10 -15.54
C LYS A 713 -21.88 20.18 -16.76
N PHE A 714 -21.76 18.86 -16.59
CA PHE A 714 -21.82 17.90 -17.70
C PHE A 714 -23.22 17.84 -18.33
N ALA A 715 -23.25 17.66 -19.65
CA ALA A 715 -24.48 17.48 -20.41
C ALA A 715 -24.77 16.00 -20.68
N GLU A 716 -23.72 15.18 -20.79
CA GLU A 716 -23.76 13.77 -21.15
C GLU A 716 -22.71 12.97 -20.35
N ILE A 717 -23.08 11.76 -19.92
CA ILE A 717 -22.18 10.78 -19.32
C ILE A 717 -22.46 9.38 -19.89
N ILE A 718 -21.40 8.64 -20.19
CA ILE A 718 -21.47 7.25 -20.69
C ILE A 718 -20.89 6.33 -19.61
N LEU A 719 -21.71 5.42 -19.11
CA LEU A 719 -21.33 4.39 -18.13
C LEU A 719 -21.09 3.06 -18.87
N PRO A 720 -19.97 2.37 -18.59
CA PRO A 720 -19.58 1.17 -19.33
C PRO A 720 -20.43 -0.05 -18.98
N ALA A 721 -20.29 -1.12 -19.76
CA ALA A 721 -21.04 -2.36 -19.56
C ALA A 721 -20.75 -3.07 -18.22
N THR A 722 -19.60 -2.80 -17.61
CA THR A 722 -19.17 -3.40 -16.34
C THR A 722 -19.73 -2.72 -15.10
N ILE A 723 -20.48 -1.62 -15.24
CA ILE A 723 -20.97 -0.85 -14.09
C ILE A 723 -21.96 -1.68 -13.25
N LYS A 724 -21.69 -1.78 -11.94
CA LYS A 724 -22.49 -2.58 -11.00
C LYS A 724 -23.20 -1.73 -9.96
N TYR A 725 -22.58 -0.65 -9.50
CA TYR A 725 -23.08 0.18 -8.40
C TYR A 725 -22.99 1.67 -8.70
N LEU A 726 -24.07 2.39 -8.40
CA LEU A 726 -24.18 3.84 -8.48
C LEU A 726 -24.53 4.44 -7.11
N GLY A 727 -23.70 5.38 -6.66
CA GLY A 727 -23.85 6.03 -5.36
C GLY A 727 -25.07 6.94 -5.26
N LYS A 728 -25.47 7.18 -4.01
CA LYS A 728 -26.55 8.11 -3.66
C LYS A 728 -26.19 9.53 -4.11
N GLU A 729 -27.16 10.23 -4.68
CA GLU A 729 -27.08 11.64 -5.05
C GLU A 729 -25.90 11.98 -5.97
N MET A 730 -25.40 10.99 -6.74
CA MET A 730 -24.23 11.14 -7.61
C MET A 730 -24.35 12.28 -8.62
N PHE A 731 -25.57 12.69 -8.97
CA PHE A 731 -25.87 13.75 -9.94
C PHE A 731 -26.59 14.96 -9.31
N SER A 732 -26.65 15.06 -7.97
CA SER A 732 -27.33 16.15 -7.28
C SER A 732 -26.86 17.52 -7.75
N SER A 733 -27.79 18.43 -8.07
CA SER A 733 -27.52 19.77 -8.59
C SER A 733 -26.68 19.82 -9.88
N SER A 734 -26.52 18.69 -10.58
CA SER A 734 -25.83 18.64 -11.88
C SER A 734 -26.72 19.11 -13.04
N ARG A 735 -26.10 19.39 -14.19
CA ARG A 735 -26.80 19.81 -15.42
C ARG A 735 -26.96 18.70 -16.46
N VAL A 736 -26.80 17.45 -16.05
CA VAL A 736 -26.88 16.31 -16.97
C VAL A 736 -28.25 16.21 -17.59
N LYS A 737 -28.28 15.90 -18.88
CA LYS A 737 -29.53 15.72 -19.64
C LYS A 737 -29.65 14.32 -20.20
N ASN A 738 -28.52 13.73 -20.61
CA ASN A 738 -28.50 12.40 -21.21
C ASN A 738 -27.52 11.51 -20.44
N ILE A 739 -27.98 10.33 -20.02
CA ILE A 739 -27.16 9.33 -19.35
C ILE A 739 -27.26 8.05 -20.17
N THR A 740 -26.12 7.58 -20.70
CA THR A 740 -26.04 6.30 -21.40
C THR A 740 -25.51 5.26 -20.44
N ILE A 741 -26.27 4.19 -20.17
CA ILE A 741 -25.85 3.09 -19.31
C ILE A 741 -25.75 1.83 -20.16
N LEU A 742 -24.53 1.34 -20.40
CA LEU A 742 -24.28 0.14 -21.21
C LEU A 742 -24.32 -1.17 -20.41
N ALA A 743 -24.67 -1.11 -19.12
CA ALA A 743 -24.71 -2.25 -18.20
C ALA A 743 -25.54 -3.41 -18.74
N GLU A 744 -25.07 -4.64 -18.55
CA GLU A 744 -25.78 -5.85 -18.99
C GLU A 744 -26.96 -6.25 -18.08
N GLU A 745 -26.99 -5.70 -16.87
CA GLU A 745 -28.03 -5.82 -15.85
C GLU A 745 -28.33 -4.43 -15.25
N VAL A 746 -29.47 -4.26 -14.57
CA VAL A 746 -29.81 -3.00 -13.89
C VAL A 746 -28.85 -2.75 -12.73
N PRO A 747 -28.04 -1.68 -12.73
CA PRO A 747 -27.09 -1.42 -11.64
C PRO A 747 -27.80 -1.19 -10.30
N GLU A 748 -27.17 -1.65 -9.23
CA GLU A 748 -27.58 -1.30 -7.87
C GLU A 748 -27.39 0.20 -7.64
N ALA A 749 -28.33 0.82 -6.94
CA ALA A 749 -28.24 2.23 -6.57
C ALA A 749 -28.31 2.37 -5.04
N GLY A 750 -27.35 3.11 -4.46
CA GLY A 750 -27.28 3.39 -3.02
C GLY A 750 -28.42 4.27 -2.48
N GLY A 751 -29.25 4.81 -3.38
CA GLY A 751 -30.38 5.67 -3.09
C GLY A 751 -30.83 6.41 -4.35
N ASN A 752 -31.57 7.50 -4.19
CA ASN A 752 -31.91 8.36 -5.32
C ASN A 752 -30.65 8.97 -5.93
N LEU A 753 -30.56 9.01 -7.27
CA LEU A 753 -29.42 9.56 -8.00
C LEU A 753 -29.34 11.11 -7.93
N TRP A 754 -30.44 11.76 -7.57
CA TRP A 754 -30.56 13.21 -7.31
C TRP A 754 -31.15 13.45 -5.92
N TYR A 755 -30.90 14.64 -5.36
CA TYR A 755 -31.52 15.06 -4.10
C TYR A 755 -33.02 15.31 -4.24
N SER A 756 -33.48 15.80 -5.39
CA SER A 756 -34.89 16.06 -5.67
C SER A 756 -35.38 15.47 -7.00
N ASP A 757 -36.62 14.97 -7.02
CA ASP A 757 -37.24 14.40 -8.23
C ASP A 757 -37.45 15.44 -9.35
N VAL A 758 -37.45 16.74 -9.02
CA VAL A 758 -37.59 17.82 -10.00
C VAL A 758 -36.36 17.89 -10.92
N GLU A 759 -35.17 17.66 -10.37
CA GLU A 759 -33.92 17.62 -11.15
C GLU A 759 -33.91 16.47 -12.15
N ALA A 760 -34.47 15.32 -11.74
CA ALA A 760 -34.57 14.11 -12.54
C ALA A 760 -35.52 14.20 -13.74
N GLN A 761 -36.58 15.02 -13.69
CA GLN A 761 -37.66 15.03 -14.69
C GLN A 761 -37.24 15.41 -16.11
N SER A 762 -36.08 16.05 -16.26
CA SER A 762 -35.56 16.49 -17.56
C SER A 762 -34.48 15.57 -18.14
N VAL A 763 -34.16 14.47 -17.45
CA VAL A 763 -33.07 13.55 -17.81
C VAL A 763 -33.61 12.36 -18.60
N VAL A 764 -32.92 12.04 -19.69
CA VAL A 764 -33.16 10.87 -20.53
C VAL A 764 -32.10 9.81 -20.23
N PHE A 765 -32.54 8.61 -19.87
CA PHE A 765 -31.69 7.44 -19.74
C PHE A 765 -31.72 6.63 -21.04
N HIS A 766 -30.57 6.50 -21.69
CA HIS A 766 -30.39 5.56 -22.78
C HIS A 766 -29.88 4.24 -22.19
N VAL A 767 -30.66 3.18 -22.32
CA VAL A 767 -30.35 1.84 -21.77
C VAL A 767 -30.63 0.76 -22.82
N PRO A 768 -29.99 -0.43 -22.76
CA PRO A 768 -30.29 -1.54 -23.65
C PRO A 768 -31.79 -1.82 -23.71
N ALA A 769 -32.36 -1.94 -24.92
CA ALA A 769 -33.80 -2.07 -25.14
C ALA A 769 -34.41 -3.21 -24.31
N ARG A 770 -33.70 -4.35 -24.22
CA ARG A 770 -34.08 -5.52 -23.41
C ARG A 770 -34.25 -5.25 -21.91
N LEU A 771 -33.55 -4.26 -21.34
CA LEU A 771 -33.54 -3.97 -19.89
C LEU A 771 -34.58 -2.92 -19.46
N ILE A 772 -35.23 -2.21 -20.40
CA ILE A 772 -36.14 -1.10 -20.06
C ILE A 772 -37.24 -1.52 -19.06
N ASN A 773 -37.77 -2.75 -19.19
CA ASN A 773 -38.79 -3.25 -18.28
C ASN A 773 -38.22 -3.57 -16.88
N ASP A 774 -36.97 -4.05 -16.80
CA ASP A 774 -36.29 -4.30 -15.54
C ASP A 774 -36.03 -2.98 -14.79
N TYR A 775 -35.57 -1.95 -15.51
CA TYR A 775 -35.44 -0.59 -14.98
C TYR A 775 -36.79 -0.05 -14.45
N ARG A 776 -37.89 -0.23 -15.20
CA ARG A 776 -39.22 0.19 -14.75
C ARG A 776 -39.75 -0.60 -13.55
N GLY A 777 -39.29 -1.84 -13.37
CA GLY A 777 -39.66 -2.70 -12.25
C GLY A 777 -38.86 -2.44 -10.96
N ALA A 778 -37.67 -1.85 -11.06
CA ALA A 778 -36.81 -1.58 -9.92
C ALA A 778 -37.21 -0.27 -9.19
N GLU A 779 -37.27 -0.31 -7.86
CA GLU A 779 -37.88 0.75 -7.02
C GLU A 779 -37.27 2.15 -7.22
N ILE A 780 -35.95 2.25 -7.35
CA ILE A 780 -35.23 3.51 -7.57
C ILE A 780 -35.39 4.00 -9.01
N TRP A 781 -35.52 3.08 -9.96
CA TRP A 781 -35.46 3.33 -11.39
C TRP A 781 -36.84 3.59 -12.03
N LYS A 782 -37.93 3.18 -11.38
CA LYS A 782 -39.29 3.15 -11.95
C LYS A 782 -39.84 4.47 -12.52
N ASN A 783 -39.36 5.61 -12.04
CA ASN A 783 -39.93 6.93 -12.34
C ASN A 783 -39.15 7.74 -13.40
N TYR A 784 -38.08 7.18 -14.00
CA TYR A 784 -37.29 7.88 -15.01
C TYR A 784 -37.80 7.70 -16.45
N HIS A 785 -37.36 8.58 -17.34
CA HIS A 785 -37.60 8.47 -18.78
C HIS A 785 -36.50 7.65 -19.45
N TYR A 786 -36.90 6.66 -20.25
CA TYR A 786 -35.99 5.71 -20.91
C TYR A 786 -36.16 5.73 -22.42
N GLU A 787 -35.05 5.83 -23.14
CA GLU A 787 -34.94 5.61 -24.59
C GLU A 787 -34.11 4.34 -24.86
N PRO A 788 -34.53 3.47 -25.80
CA PRO A 788 -33.83 2.22 -26.10
C PRO A 788 -32.51 2.45 -26.82
N ILE A 789 -31.49 1.71 -26.40
CA ILE A 789 -30.29 1.42 -27.18
C ILE A 789 -30.51 0.03 -27.76
N GLU A 790 -30.70 -0.06 -29.08
CA GLU A 790 -30.85 -1.34 -29.77
C GLU A 790 -29.49 -2.02 -29.87
N LYS A 791 -29.39 -3.26 -29.37
CA LYS A 791 -28.22 -4.12 -29.58
C LYS A 791 -28.31 -4.73 -30.97
N LEU A 792 -27.60 -4.13 -31.91
CA LEU A 792 -27.56 -4.54 -33.30
C LEU A 792 -26.69 -5.81 -33.49
N VAL A 793 -27.01 -6.58 -34.52
CA VAL A 793 -26.17 -7.64 -35.07
C VAL A 793 -24.86 -7.01 -35.56
N GLU A 794 -23.74 -7.55 -35.09
CA GLU A 794 -22.39 -7.10 -35.46
C GLU A 794 -21.79 -7.95 -36.58
N LYS A 795 -22.27 -9.19 -36.75
CA LYS A 795 -21.79 -10.14 -37.76
C LYS A 795 -22.92 -11.06 -38.25
N ILE A 796 -22.95 -11.36 -39.56
CA ILE A 796 -23.84 -12.35 -40.18
C ILE A 796 -23.02 -13.32 -41.04
N GLU A 797 -23.27 -14.62 -40.89
CA GLU A 797 -22.63 -15.70 -41.64
C GLU A 797 -23.66 -16.64 -42.26
N ILE A 798 -23.41 -17.08 -43.49
CA ILE A 798 -24.23 -18.04 -44.23
C ILE A 798 -23.49 -19.38 -44.33
N SER A 799 -24.22 -20.50 -44.25
CA SER A 799 -23.65 -21.86 -44.14
C SER A 799 -22.72 -22.29 -45.27
N SER A 800 -22.82 -21.64 -46.44
CA SER A 800 -21.96 -21.89 -47.60
C SER A 800 -21.93 -20.66 -48.49
N SER A 801 -20.76 -20.33 -49.06
CA SER A 801 -20.58 -19.21 -49.98
C SER A 801 -20.85 -19.57 -51.45
N SER A 802 -20.86 -20.87 -51.80
CA SER A 802 -21.24 -21.36 -53.13
C SER A 802 -21.74 -22.80 -53.09
N VAL A 803 -22.76 -23.14 -53.90
CA VAL A 803 -23.34 -24.48 -54.01
C VAL A 803 -23.70 -24.79 -55.47
N THR A 804 -23.53 -26.04 -55.92
CA THR A 804 -24.09 -26.54 -57.18
C THR A 804 -25.28 -27.46 -56.92
N LEU A 805 -26.41 -27.21 -57.59
CA LEU A 805 -27.67 -27.95 -57.45
C LEU A 805 -28.13 -28.49 -58.81
N GLU A 806 -28.83 -29.62 -58.82
CA GLU A 806 -29.50 -30.12 -60.03
C GLU A 806 -30.86 -29.44 -60.20
N GLU A 807 -31.29 -29.18 -61.43
CA GLU A 807 -32.60 -28.62 -61.75
C GLU A 807 -33.72 -29.42 -61.08
N GLY A 808 -34.59 -28.74 -60.31
CA GLY A 808 -35.66 -29.37 -59.52
C GLY A 808 -35.27 -29.79 -58.10
N SER A 809 -34.00 -29.73 -57.71
CA SER A 809 -33.55 -30.01 -56.34
C SER A 809 -33.71 -28.80 -55.40
N THR A 810 -33.73 -29.09 -54.09
CA THR A 810 -33.81 -28.06 -53.04
C THR A 810 -32.68 -28.21 -52.02
N LEU A 811 -32.25 -27.09 -51.43
CA LEU A 811 -31.26 -27.03 -50.35
C LEU A 811 -31.68 -25.95 -49.34
N THR A 812 -31.47 -26.18 -48.04
CA THR A 812 -31.65 -25.14 -47.02
C THR A 812 -30.30 -24.52 -46.65
N LEU A 813 -30.16 -23.20 -46.82
CA LEU A 813 -29.02 -22.43 -46.32
C LEU A 813 -29.35 -21.94 -44.90
N SER A 814 -28.46 -22.18 -43.93
CA SER A 814 -28.62 -21.67 -42.57
C SER A 814 -27.81 -20.38 -42.39
N VAL A 815 -28.35 -19.46 -41.60
CA VAL A 815 -27.70 -18.19 -41.24
C VAL A 815 -27.36 -18.19 -39.75
N THR A 816 -26.25 -17.57 -39.37
CA THR A 816 -25.88 -17.32 -37.97
C THR A 816 -25.59 -15.83 -37.81
N VAL A 817 -26.23 -15.20 -36.83
CA VAL A 817 -26.01 -13.80 -36.45
C VAL A 817 -25.30 -13.75 -35.10
N SER A 818 -24.39 -12.78 -34.93
CA SER A 818 -23.63 -12.56 -33.70
C SER A 818 -23.62 -11.08 -33.34
N PRO A 819 -23.70 -10.71 -32.05
CA PRO A 819 -23.87 -11.62 -30.91
C PRO A 819 -25.28 -12.23 -30.85
N ALA A 820 -25.41 -13.42 -30.27
CA ALA A 820 -26.66 -14.19 -30.22
C ALA A 820 -27.75 -13.56 -29.33
N ASP A 821 -27.44 -12.46 -28.65
CA ASP A 821 -28.35 -11.67 -27.83
C ASP A 821 -28.66 -10.29 -28.45
N ALA A 822 -28.40 -10.10 -29.76
CA ALA A 822 -28.91 -8.96 -30.50
C ALA A 822 -30.44 -8.89 -30.37
N ASP A 823 -30.97 -7.67 -30.23
CA ASP A 823 -32.38 -7.41 -29.90
C ASP A 823 -33.33 -7.81 -31.05
N ASN A 824 -32.85 -7.73 -32.30
CA ASN A 824 -33.54 -8.23 -33.49
C ASN A 824 -32.59 -9.09 -34.33
N GLN A 825 -32.88 -10.39 -34.44
CA GLN A 825 -32.09 -11.37 -35.18
C GLN A 825 -32.74 -11.78 -36.50
N ASP A 826 -33.84 -11.13 -36.88
CA ASP A 826 -34.57 -11.46 -38.08
C ASP A 826 -33.76 -11.12 -39.33
N VAL A 827 -33.89 -11.99 -40.34
CA VAL A 827 -33.22 -11.86 -41.62
C VAL A 827 -34.21 -11.92 -42.78
N ALA A 828 -33.85 -11.29 -43.89
CA ALA A 828 -34.57 -11.40 -45.15
C ALA A 828 -33.72 -12.12 -46.20
N TRP A 829 -34.35 -13.02 -46.96
CA TRP A 829 -33.73 -13.78 -48.05
C TRP A 829 -34.17 -13.24 -49.40
N LYS A 830 -33.26 -13.24 -50.38
CA LYS A 830 -33.54 -12.81 -51.75
C LYS A 830 -32.65 -13.51 -52.76
N SER A 831 -33.20 -13.92 -53.90
CA SER A 831 -32.44 -14.33 -55.07
C SER A 831 -32.27 -13.15 -56.04
N ASP A 832 -31.11 -13.02 -56.67
CA ASP A 832 -30.90 -12.03 -57.74
C ASP A 832 -31.55 -12.44 -59.08
N ASN A 833 -31.87 -13.73 -59.26
CA ASN A 833 -32.48 -14.29 -60.45
C ASN A 833 -33.43 -15.46 -60.12
N GLU A 834 -34.69 -15.12 -59.89
CA GLU A 834 -35.75 -16.09 -59.54
C GLU A 834 -36.10 -17.06 -60.69
N ASP A 835 -35.74 -16.74 -61.94
CA ASP A 835 -35.93 -17.66 -63.07
C ASP A 835 -34.94 -18.85 -63.02
N VAL A 836 -33.84 -18.72 -62.26
CA VAL A 836 -32.79 -19.74 -62.11
C VAL A 836 -32.87 -20.40 -60.73
N VAL A 837 -33.05 -19.61 -59.67
CA VAL A 837 -33.14 -20.08 -58.27
C VAL A 837 -34.13 -19.22 -57.50
N THR A 838 -35.08 -19.86 -56.80
CA THR A 838 -35.94 -19.18 -55.82
C THR A 838 -35.49 -19.50 -54.39
N VAL A 839 -35.75 -18.60 -53.44
CA VAL A 839 -35.47 -18.80 -52.02
C VAL A 839 -36.67 -18.35 -51.18
N ASP A 840 -37.07 -19.16 -50.21
CA ASP A 840 -38.15 -18.79 -49.28
C ASP A 840 -37.63 -18.06 -48.02
N ASN A 841 -38.55 -17.60 -47.18
CA ASN A 841 -38.21 -16.87 -45.95
C ASN A 841 -37.45 -17.73 -44.90
N ASN A 842 -37.38 -19.05 -45.07
CA ASN A 842 -36.66 -19.96 -44.20
C ASN A 842 -35.28 -20.34 -44.76
N GLY A 843 -34.84 -19.71 -45.86
CA GLY A 843 -33.58 -20.03 -46.53
C GLY A 843 -33.62 -21.32 -47.35
N VAL A 844 -34.81 -21.83 -47.70
CA VAL A 844 -34.95 -22.98 -48.61
C VAL A 844 -34.82 -22.50 -50.04
N VAL A 845 -33.70 -22.88 -50.67
CA VAL A 845 -33.31 -22.59 -52.04
C VAL A 845 -33.83 -23.69 -52.96
N THR A 846 -34.56 -23.33 -54.02
CA THR A 846 -35.08 -24.25 -55.05
C THR A 846 -34.43 -23.94 -56.40
N ALA A 847 -33.80 -24.95 -57.01
CA ALA A 847 -33.20 -24.85 -58.33
C ALA A 847 -34.28 -24.94 -59.42
N VAL A 848 -34.49 -23.85 -60.17
CA VAL A 848 -35.59 -23.70 -61.13
C VAL A 848 -35.16 -24.03 -62.56
N ALA A 849 -34.02 -23.50 -63.01
CA ALA A 849 -33.53 -23.70 -64.37
C ALA A 849 -31.99 -23.59 -64.41
N PRO A 850 -31.31 -24.16 -65.42
CA PRO A 850 -29.85 -24.13 -65.50
C PRO A 850 -29.30 -22.71 -65.63
N GLY A 851 -28.31 -22.38 -64.82
CA GLY A 851 -27.74 -21.04 -64.74
C GLY A 851 -27.02 -20.80 -63.42
N THR A 852 -26.70 -19.55 -63.14
CA THR A 852 -26.14 -19.10 -61.87
C THR A 852 -26.98 -17.97 -61.30
N ALA A 853 -27.27 -18.03 -60.00
CA ALA A 853 -27.98 -16.99 -59.26
C ALA A 853 -27.38 -16.84 -57.87
N THR A 854 -27.39 -15.63 -57.33
CA THR A 854 -26.89 -15.31 -55.99
C THR A 854 -28.06 -15.21 -55.02
N VAL A 855 -28.03 -16.02 -53.97
CA VAL A 855 -28.92 -15.91 -52.83
C VAL A 855 -28.27 -15.01 -51.77
N THR A 856 -28.95 -13.94 -51.38
CA THR A 856 -28.52 -12.97 -50.37
C THR A 856 -29.40 -13.08 -49.14
N VAL A 857 -28.78 -13.10 -47.95
CA VAL A 857 -29.44 -12.93 -46.65
C VAL A 857 -29.01 -11.60 -46.04
N SER A 858 -29.93 -10.82 -45.47
CA SER A 858 -29.64 -9.50 -44.89
C SER A 858 -30.35 -9.31 -43.55
N THR A 859 -29.72 -8.58 -42.63
CA THR A 859 -30.29 -8.26 -41.31
C THR A 859 -31.42 -7.23 -41.42
N LEU A 860 -32.41 -7.30 -40.51
CA LEU A 860 -33.57 -6.40 -40.46
C LEU A 860 -33.58 -5.44 -39.26
N ASP A 861 -32.53 -5.49 -38.44
CA ASP A 861 -32.35 -4.68 -37.23
C ASP A 861 -31.75 -3.28 -37.50
N GLY A 862 -31.37 -3.00 -38.75
CA GLY A 862 -30.72 -1.74 -39.14
C GLY A 862 -29.19 -1.76 -39.12
N SER A 863 -28.56 -2.89 -38.78
CA SER A 863 -27.10 -3.08 -38.88
C SER A 863 -26.57 -3.03 -40.33
N ASN A 864 -27.45 -3.20 -41.33
CA ASN A 864 -27.13 -3.23 -42.76
C ASN A 864 -26.09 -4.29 -43.16
N LEU A 865 -26.07 -5.42 -42.47
CA LEU A 865 -25.18 -6.54 -42.74
C LEU A 865 -25.84 -7.55 -43.69
N SER A 866 -25.05 -8.15 -44.58
CA SER A 866 -25.54 -9.17 -45.52
C SER A 866 -24.48 -10.24 -45.81
N ALA A 867 -24.93 -11.47 -46.08
CA ALA A 867 -24.10 -12.56 -46.59
C ALA A 867 -24.71 -13.15 -47.88
N THR A 868 -23.87 -13.71 -48.74
CA THR A 868 -24.28 -14.21 -50.06
C THR A 868 -23.80 -15.63 -50.31
N CYS A 869 -24.60 -16.41 -51.03
CA CYS A 869 -24.25 -17.72 -51.55
C CYS A 869 -24.52 -17.77 -53.05
N GLU A 870 -23.51 -18.13 -53.85
CA GLU A 870 -23.66 -18.36 -55.28
C GLU A 870 -24.22 -19.76 -55.54
N ILE A 871 -25.36 -19.86 -56.22
CA ILE A 871 -26.01 -21.12 -56.57
C ILE A 871 -25.88 -21.36 -58.06
N ARG A 872 -25.24 -22.47 -58.44
CA ARG A 872 -25.13 -22.94 -59.82
C ARG A 872 -26.09 -24.10 -60.06
N VAL A 873 -27.06 -23.93 -60.95
CA VAL A 873 -28.01 -24.98 -61.33
C VAL A 873 -27.54 -25.68 -62.60
N VAL A 874 -27.45 -27.00 -62.56
CA VAL A 874 -27.06 -27.86 -63.68
C VAL A 874 -28.19 -28.84 -64.04
N LYS A 875 -28.23 -29.31 -65.28
CA LYS A 875 -29.20 -30.34 -65.70
C LYS A 875 -28.79 -31.73 -65.21
N PRO A 876 -29.74 -32.59 -64.82
CA PRO A 876 -29.47 -34.01 -64.54
C PRO A 876 -29.06 -34.76 -65.81
N VAL A 877 -28.11 -35.70 -65.71
CA VAL A 877 -27.53 -36.47 -66.84
C VAL A 877 -28.29 -37.78 -67.08
N VAL A 878 -28.70 -38.07 -68.33
CA VAL A 878 -29.38 -39.32 -68.76
C VAL A 878 -28.36 -40.34 -69.28
N LEU A 879 -28.26 -41.51 -68.63
CA LEU A 879 -27.35 -42.60 -69.02
C LEU A 879 -28.01 -43.62 -69.96
N VAL A 880 -27.20 -44.36 -70.72
CA VAL A 880 -27.56 -45.50 -71.55
C VAL A 880 -28.00 -46.68 -70.69
N GLU A 881 -29.14 -47.28 -71.04
CA GLU A 881 -29.73 -48.42 -70.32
C GLU A 881 -29.50 -49.77 -71.03
N SER A 882 -29.31 -49.78 -72.36
CA SER A 882 -29.00 -51.01 -73.11
C SER A 882 -28.19 -50.75 -74.40
N ILE A 883 -27.36 -51.72 -74.77
CA ILE A 883 -26.64 -51.77 -76.05
C ILE A 883 -26.78 -53.16 -76.68
N THR A 884 -27.08 -53.22 -77.98
CA THR A 884 -27.24 -54.48 -78.74
C THR A 884 -26.58 -54.39 -80.12
N LEU A 885 -26.25 -55.54 -80.72
CA LEU A 885 -25.73 -55.65 -82.09
C LEU A 885 -26.77 -56.22 -83.03
N ASP A 886 -26.76 -55.77 -84.28
CA ASP A 886 -27.62 -56.27 -85.35
C ASP A 886 -27.30 -57.71 -85.77
N ILE A 887 -26.03 -58.11 -85.69
CA ILE A 887 -25.52 -59.44 -86.01
C ILE A 887 -24.57 -59.92 -84.90
N THR A 888 -24.75 -61.16 -84.43
CA THR A 888 -23.92 -61.76 -83.37
C THR A 888 -22.90 -62.78 -83.87
N ASP A 889 -23.00 -63.27 -85.12
CA ASP A 889 -22.02 -64.17 -85.70
C ASP A 889 -21.93 -63.99 -87.24
N ALA A 890 -20.73 -64.03 -87.83
CA ALA A 890 -20.53 -63.93 -89.28
C ALA A 890 -19.28 -64.65 -89.80
N THR A 891 -19.24 -64.95 -91.11
CA THR A 891 -18.08 -65.56 -91.80
C THR A 891 -17.68 -64.72 -93.01
N LEU A 892 -16.39 -64.40 -93.13
CA LEU A 892 -15.80 -63.49 -94.12
C LEU A 892 -14.59 -64.15 -94.80
N ASN A 893 -14.19 -63.69 -95.99
CA ASN A 893 -12.86 -64.02 -96.52
C ASN A 893 -11.84 -62.93 -96.16
N VAL A 894 -10.54 -63.24 -96.14
CA VAL A 894 -9.43 -62.32 -95.92
C VAL A 894 -9.52 -61.19 -96.94
N GLY A 895 -9.60 -59.97 -96.44
CA GLY A 895 -9.83 -58.76 -97.22
C GLY A 895 -11.30 -58.35 -97.37
N ASP A 896 -12.27 -59.21 -97.06
CA ASP A 896 -13.68 -58.81 -97.01
C ASP A 896 -13.92 -57.93 -95.76
N THR A 897 -14.83 -56.97 -95.89
CA THR A 897 -15.27 -56.09 -94.79
C THR A 897 -16.76 -56.21 -94.58
N MET A 898 -17.22 -56.15 -93.33
CA MET A 898 -18.63 -56.00 -92.96
C MET A 898 -18.81 -54.88 -91.94
N MET A 899 -20.03 -54.39 -91.78
CA MET A 899 -20.36 -53.38 -90.75
C MET A 899 -21.25 -54.03 -89.71
N LEU A 900 -20.89 -53.88 -88.43
CA LEU A 900 -21.75 -54.17 -87.30
C LEU A 900 -22.42 -52.87 -86.85
N MET A 901 -23.73 -52.90 -86.65
CA MET A 901 -24.49 -51.76 -86.15
C MET A 901 -24.86 -51.98 -84.69
N ALA A 902 -24.37 -51.09 -83.82
CA ALA A 902 -24.77 -51.05 -82.42
C ALA A 902 -25.99 -50.15 -82.22
N THR A 903 -27.03 -50.67 -81.55
CA THR A 903 -28.20 -49.88 -81.13
C THR A 903 -28.10 -49.58 -79.64
N VAL A 904 -28.07 -48.29 -79.31
CA VAL A 904 -27.96 -47.74 -77.94
C VAL A 904 -29.28 -47.10 -77.53
N LEU A 905 -29.86 -47.56 -76.41
CA LEU A 905 -31.13 -47.08 -75.84
C LEU A 905 -30.95 -46.65 -74.37
N PRO A 906 -31.72 -45.65 -73.87
CA PRO A 906 -32.75 -44.91 -74.61
C PRO A 906 -32.14 -43.88 -75.59
N GLU A 907 -32.93 -43.39 -76.55
CA GLU A 907 -32.43 -42.48 -77.60
C GLU A 907 -31.99 -41.10 -77.09
N ASP A 908 -32.47 -40.72 -75.92
CA ASP A 908 -32.23 -39.44 -75.25
C ASP A 908 -31.12 -39.51 -74.18
N ALA A 909 -30.36 -40.61 -74.11
CA ALA A 909 -29.14 -40.65 -73.31
C ALA A 909 -28.16 -39.56 -73.77
N ASP A 910 -27.56 -38.85 -72.82
CA ASP A 910 -26.76 -37.64 -73.08
C ASP A 910 -25.43 -37.95 -73.78
N ASN A 911 -24.87 -39.14 -73.56
CA ASN A 911 -23.71 -39.65 -74.28
C ASN A 911 -24.02 -41.04 -74.86
N ARG A 912 -24.17 -41.11 -76.18
CA ARG A 912 -24.48 -42.35 -76.92
C ARG A 912 -23.27 -42.91 -77.66
N GLU A 913 -22.08 -42.38 -77.40
CA GLU A 913 -20.86 -42.87 -78.03
C GLU A 913 -20.50 -44.26 -77.52
N VAL A 914 -19.97 -45.07 -78.44
CA VAL A 914 -19.57 -46.44 -78.18
C VAL A 914 -18.15 -46.66 -78.70
N THR A 915 -17.45 -47.61 -78.09
CA THR A 915 -16.12 -48.04 -78.53
C THR A 915 -16.14 -49.49 -79.00
N TRP A 916 -15.33 -49.79 -80.01
CA TRP A 916 -15.26 -51.11 -80.63
C TRP A 916 -13.88 -51.72 -80.43
N ILE A 917 -13.83 -53.00 -80.09
CA ILE A 917 -12.60 -53.75 -79.83
C ILE A 917 -12.69 -55.10 -80.51
N SER A 918 -11.62 -55.53 -81.18
CA SER A 918 -11.48 -56.93 -81.61
C SER A 918 -10.72 -57.74 -80.56
N GLY A 919 -11.24 -58.92 -80.23
CA GLY A 919 -10.59 -59.89 -79.36
C GLY A 919 -9.37 -60.55 -80.01
N ASN A 920 -9.18 -60.40 -81.32
CA ASN A 920 -7.94 -60.78 -82.01
C ASN A 920 -7.77 -59.96 -83.30
N GLU A 921 -7.02 -58.85 -83.20
CA GLU A 921 -6.75 -57.94 -84.33
C GLU A 921 -5.93 -58.58 -85.46
N ASP A 922 -5.18 -59.65 -85.18
CA ASP A 922 -4.44 -60.40 -86.21
C ASP A 922 -5.38 -61.15 -87.16
N VAL A 923 -6.59 -61.47 -86.71
CA VAL A 923 -7.61 -62.21 -87.48
C VAL A 923 -8.66 -61.27 -88.05
N VAL A 924 -9.15 -60.32 -87.24
CA VAL A 924 -10.17 -59.33 -87.62
C VAL A 924 -9.88 -58.01 -86.92
N THR A 925 -9.87 -56.90 -87.64
CA THR A 925 -9.84 -55.55 -87.04
C THR A 925 -11.21 -54.91 -87.08
N VAL A 926 -11.51 -54.02 -86.14
CA VAL A 926 -12.74 -53.21 -86.14
C VAL A 926 -12.36 -51.75 -85.92
N ASN A 927 -12.97 -50.83 -86.66
CA ASN A 927 -12.78 -49.39 -86.43
C ASN A 927 -13.89 -48.79 -85.55
N ASN A 928 -13.72 -47.52 -85.16
CA ASN A 928 -14.67 -46.82 -84.28
C ASN A 928 -16.10 -46.70 -84.83
N ASN A 929 -16.32 -47.00 -86.12
CA ASN A 929 -17.63 -46.99 -86.76
C ASN A 929 -18.26 -48.40 -86.86
N GLY A 930 -17.67 -49.40 -86.20
CA GLY A 930 -18.16 -50.79 -86.24
C GLY A 930 -17.87 -51.52 -87.55
N VAL A 931 -16.98 -50.99 -88.41
CA VAL A 931 -16.56 -51.69 -89.64
C VAL A 931 -15.49 -52.70 -89.31
N VAL A 932 -15.84 -53.96 -89.52
CA VAL A 932 -15.06 -55.16 -89.26
C VAL A 932 -14.35 -55.58 -90.55
N THR A 933 -13.02 -55.69 -90.52
CA THR A 933 -12.18 -56.11 -91.65
C THR A 933 -11.53 -57.45 -91.34
N ALA A 934 -11.72 -58.43 -92.20
CA ALA A 934 -11.09 -59.74 -92.10
C ALA A 934 -9.61 -59.67 -92.52
N VAL A 935 -8.69 -59.92 -91.59
CA VAL A 935 -7.23 -59.72 -91.76
C VAL A 935 -6.50 -61.01 -92.11
N ALA A 936 -6.78 -62.12 -91.41
CA ALA A 936 -6.13 -63.41 -91.63
C ALA A 936 -7.06 -64.58 -91.26
N PRO A 937 -6.84 -65.80 -91.76
CA PRO A 937 -7.73 -66.93 -91.47
C PRO A 937 -7.74 -67.29 -89.98
N GLY A 938 -8.92 -67.42 -89.39
CA GLY A 938 -9.09 -67.67 -87.95
C GLY A 938 -10.46 -67.25 -87.45
N THR A 939 -10.65 -67.26 -86.12
CA THR A 939 -11.88 -66.76 -85.46
C THR A 939 -11.54 -65.66 -84.46
N ALA A 940 -12.33 -64.59 -84.41
CA ALA A 940 -12.18 -63.48 -83.47
C ALA A 940 -13.54 -62.92 -83.05
N THR A 941 -13.67 -62.46 -81.81
CA THR A 941 -14.89 -61.80 -81.30
C THR A 941 -14.71 -60.28 -81.35
N VAL A 942 -15.65 -59.56 -81.93
CA VAL A 942 -15.71 -58.09 -81.90
C VAL A 942 -16.69 -57.64 -80.82
N THR A 943 -16.27 -56.74 -79.93
CA THR A 943 -17.05 -56.22 -78.80
C THR A 943 -17.31 -54.73 -78.98
N VAL A 944 -18.52 -54.28 -78.69
CA VAL A 944 -18.88 -52.86 -78.56
C VAL A 944 -19.26 -52.53 -77.12
N SER A 945 -18.82 -51.40 -76.59
CA SER A 945 -19.08 -50.95 -75.21
C SER A 945 -19.48 -49.47 -75.13
N THR A 946 -20.31 -49.10 -74.14
CA THR A 946 -20.74 -47.71 -73.89
C THR A 946 -19.67 -46.87 -73.18
N LEU A 947 -19.63 -45.55 -73.44
CA LEU A 947 -18.65 -44.62 -72.87
C LEU A 947 -19.21 -43.60 -71.86
N ASP A 948 -20.51 -43.66 -71.59
CA ASP A 948 -21.24 -42.74 -70.71
C ASP A 948 -21.17 -43.09 -69.21
N GLY A 949 -20.50 -44.19 -68.86
CA GLY A 949 -20.37 -44.68 -67.49
C GLY A 949 -21.39 -45.77 -67.11
N SER A 950 -22.29 -46.16 -68.01
CA SER A 950 -23.26 -47.25 -67.79
C SER A 950 -22.62 -48.66 -67.76
N ASN A 951 -21.42 -48.83 -68.31
CA ASN A 951 -20.64 -50.08 -68.37
C ASN A 951 -21.32 -51.25 -69.12
N LEU A 952 -22.08 -50.96 -70.18
CA LEU A 952 -22.80 -51.95 -70.98
C LEU A 952 -22.01 -52.36 -72.23
N SER A 953 -22.12 -53.62 -72.69
CA SER A 953 -21.44 -54.11 -73.90
C SER A 953 -22.21 -55.21 -74.64
N ALA A 954 -21.91 -55.40 -75.94
CA ALA A 954 -22.44 -56.46 -76.80
C ALA A 954 -21.34 -57.03 -77.72
N THR A 955 -21.44 -58.29 -78.15
CA THR A 955 -20.37 -58.99 -78.88
C THR A 955 -20.87 -59.73 -80.13
N CYS A 956 -19.97 -59.88 -81.12
CA CYS A 956 -20.19 -60.63 -82.36
C CYS A 956 -18.99 -61.51 -82.69
N ASN A 957 -19.18 -62.79 -83.02
CA ASN A 957 -18.09 -63.70 -83.40
C ASN A 957 -17.89 -63.79 -84.91
N ILE A 958 -16.67 -63.54 -85.39
CA ILE A 958 -16.31 -63.51 -86.81
C ILE A 958 -15.36 -64.67 -87.13
N THR A 959 -15.62 -65.39 -88.22
CA THR A 959 -14.73 -66.42 -88.79
C THR A 959 -14.18 -65.96 -90.15
N VAL A 960 -12.87 -66.10 -90.42
CA VAL A 960 -12.19 -65.59 -91.63
C VAL A 960 -11.54 -66.72 -92.46
N GLU A 961 -11.71 -66.70 -93.80
CA GLU A 961 -11.21 -67.69 -94.80
C GLU A 961 -10.31 -67.03 -95.91
N SER A 962 -9.38 -67.69 -96.62
CA SER A 962 -8.36 -67.00 -97.49
C SER A 962 -8.83 -66.51 -98.89
N LYS A 963 -8.37 -65.34 -99.42
CA LYS A 963 -8.60 -64.85 -100.81
C LYS A 963 -7.37 -64.22 -101.51
N THR A 964 -7.20 -64.46 -102.83
CA THR A 964 -5.99 -64.19 -103.65
C THR A 964 -5.99 -62.88 -104.49
N GLY A 965 -4.99 -61.99 -104.30
CA GLY A 965 -4.27 -61.23 -105.36
C GLY A 965 -4.40 -59.67 -105.50
N GLY A 966 -3.25 -58.95 -105.54
CA GLY A 966 -3.00 -57.73 -106.37
C GLY A 966 -2.72 -56.36 -105.69
N VAL A 967 -1.76 -55.55 -106.17
CA VAL A 967 -0.97 -54.50 -105.45
C VAL A 967 -1.00 -53.08 -106.10
N ASP A 968 -0.64 -52.06 -105.30
CA ASP A 968 0.19 -50.83 -105.54
C ASP A 968 -0.44 -49.43 -105.82
N ALA A 969 0.20 -48.42 -105.21
CA ALA A 969 -0.08 -46.97 -105.26
C ALA A 969 1.14 -46.15 -105.76
N VAL A 970 0.94 -44.98 -106.39
CA VAL A 970 1.99 -44.08 -106.95
C VAL A 970 1.63 -42.60 -106.78
N GLY A 971 2.61 -41.76 -106.41
CA GLY A 971 2.62 -40.29 -106.53
C GLY A 971 3.73 -39.82 -107.50
N ALA A 972 3.58 -38.64 -108.11
CA ALA A 972 4.21 -38.26 -109.38
C ALA A 972 5.55 -37.47 -109.29
N GLU A 973 6.42 -37.78 -110.28
CA GLU A 973 7.56 -37.03 -110.87
C GLU A 973 9.02 -37.21 -110.33
N SER A 974 9.62 -38.30 -110.83
CA SER A 974 11.05 -38.62 -111.09
C SER A 974 12.03 -38.91 -109.95
N ILE A 975 11.74 -38.54 -108.70
CA ILE A 975 12.42 -39.11 -107.52
C ILE A 975 11.41 -39.93 -106.75
N ASN A 976 11.71 -41.20 -106.49
CA ASN A 976 10.79 -42.11 -105.82
C ASN A 976 11.38 -42.56 -104.49
N VAL A 977 10.69 -42.22 -103.40
CA VAL A 977 11.06 -42.60 -102.03
C VAL A 977 9.99 -43.50 -101.47
N ILE A 978 10.36 -44.75 -101.18
CA ILE A 978 9.47 -45.79 -100.67
C ILE A 978 9.96 -46.20 -99.29
N ALA A 979 9.11 -46.10 -98.28
CA ALA A 979 9.35 -46.72 -96.99
C ALA A 979 8.49 -47.98 -96.87
N ARG A 980 9.13 -49.14 -96.69
CA ARG A 980 8.49 -50.42 -96.42
C ARG A 980 9.39 -51.22 -95.48
N ASP A 981 8.79 -51.93 -94.54
CA ASP A 981 9.45 -52.91 -93.65
C ASP A 981 10.67 -52.36 -92.90
N GLY A 982 10.60 -51.15 -92.32
CA GLY A 982 11.70 -50.61 -91.52
C GLY A 982 12.82 -49.91 -92.33
N VAL A 983 12.66 -49.80 -93.65
CA VAL A 983 13.71 -49.35 -94.58
C VAL A 983 13.19 -48.28 -95.53
N ILE A 984 13.99 -47.22 -95.74
CA ILE A 984 13.72 -46.22 -96.78
C ILE A 984 14.54 -46.54 -98.02
N ILE A 985 13.89 -46.66 -99.17
CA ILE A 985 14.54 -46.82 -100.47
C ILE A 985 14.31 -45.57 -101.31
N ILE A 986 15.41 -44.98 -101.78
CA ILE A 986 15.41 -43.79 -102.64
C ILE A 986 15.89 -44.20 -104.02
N SER A 987 15.15 -43.88 -105.06
CA SER A 987 15.52 -44.14 -106.45
C SER A 987 15.21 -42.95 -107.36
N GLY A 988 15.88 -42.87 -108.51
CA GLY A 988 15.69 -41.78 -109.48
C GLY A 988 16.57 -40.54 -109.28
N THR A 989 17.57 -40.57 -108.38
CA THR A 989 18.54 -39.48 -108.19
C THR A 989 19.94 -39.98 -107.81
N SER A 990 20.97 -39.22 -108.19
CA SER A 990 22.37 -39.43 -107.77
C SER A 990 22.83 -38.47 -106.66
N GLU A 991 21.97 -37.55 -106.19
CA GLU A 991 22.33 -36.60 -105.14
C GLU A 991 22.33 -37.24 -103.73
N GLU A 992 23.02 -36.59 -102.80
CA GLU A 992 23.11 -37.00 -101.41
C GLU A 992 21.77 -36.74 -100.69
N ALA A 993 21.37 -37.66 -99.81
CA ALA A 993 20.13 -37.57 -99.04
C ALA A 993 20.39 -37.15 -97.59
N PHE A 994 19.49 -36.32 -97.06
CA PHE A 994 19.50 -35.82 -95.69
C PHE A 994 18.20 -36.20 -95.01
N ILE A 995 18.29 -36.88 -93.87
CA ILE A 995 17.15 -37.39 -93.12
C ILE A 995 17.03 -36.60 -91.82
N TYR A 996 15.89 -35.94 -91.62
CA TYR A 996 15.59 -35.17 -90.44
C TYR A 996 14.46 -35.82 -89.64
N SER A 997 14.50 -35.66 -88.31
CA SER A 997 13.32 -35.90 -87.47
C SER A 997 12.23 -34.87 -87.74
N MET A 998 11.01 -35.13 -87.27
CA MET A 998 9.90 -34.16 -87.29
C MET A 998 10.20 -32.85 -86.54
N THR A 999 11.15 -32.85 -85.60
CA THR A 999 11.60 -31.66 -84.86
C THR A 999 12.69 -30.86 -85.59
N GLY A 1000 13.10 -31.30 -86.79
CA GLY A 1000 14.09 -30.61 -87.63
C GLY A 1000 15.55 -30.94 -87.30
N MET A 1001 15.82 -31.95 -86.45
CA MET A 1001 17.19 -32.39 -86.16
C MET A 1001 17.69 -33.33 -87.26
N LEU A 1002 18.90 -33.10 -87.80
CA LEU A 1002 19.49 -33.98 -88.80
C LEU A 1002 19.88 -35.32 -88.15
N ILE A 1003 19.18 -36.39 -88.53
CA ILE A 1003 19.42 -37.75 -88.06
C ILE A 1003 20.59 -38.37 -88.83
N ARG A 1004 20.59 -38.24 -90.16
CA ARG A 1004 21.58 -38.88 -91.02
C ARG A 1004 21.76 -38.16 -92.34
N ARG A 1005 23.00 -38.06 -92.82
CA ARG A 1005 23.39 -37.63 -94.17
C ARG A 1005 24.05 -38.80 -94.88
N THR A 1006 23.60 -39.16 -96.08
CA THR A 1006 24.06 -40.37 -96.78
C THR A 1006 23.82 -40.36 -98.29
N ASP A 1007 24.71 -40.99 -99.05
CA ASP A 1007 24.52 -41.30 -100.47
C ASP A 1007 23.85 -42.68 -100.70
N GLU A 1008 23.57 -43.42 -99.63
CA GLU A 1008 22.93 -44.74 -99.71
C GLU A 1008 21.48 -44.64 -100.21
N ARG A 1009 21.11 -45.55 -101.11
CA ARG A 1009 19.77 -45.64 -101.72
C ARG A 1009 18.83 -46.57 -100.98
N ARG A 1010 19.33 -47.30 -99.98
CA ARG A 1010 18.58 -48.16 -99.08
C ARG A 1010 19.07 -47.89 -97.67
N ILE A 1011 18.25 -47.25 -96.86
CA ILE A 1011 18.59 -46.76 -95.53
C ILE A 1011 17.86 -47.60 -94.50
N GLU A 1012 18.61 -48.36 -93.73
CA GLU A 1012 18.12 -49.24 -92.67
C GLU A 1012 18.60 -48.75 -91.29
N GLY A 1013 18.04 -49.31 -90.22
CA GLY A 1013 18.46 -49.03 -88.84
C GLY A 1013 17.93 -47.73 -88.23
N LEU A 1014 16.97 -47.08 -88.89
CA LEU A 1014 16.18 -46.02 -88.29
C LEU A 1014 15.08 -46.66 -87.42
N VAL A 1015 14.83 -46.08 -86.24
CA VAL A 1015 13.72 -46.49 -85.37
C VAL A 1015 12.38 -46.09 -86.00
N SER A 1016 11.32 -46.89 -85.79
CA SER A 1016 10.00 -46.60 -86.37
C SER A 1016 9.52 -45.19 -86.01
N GLY A 1017 9.01 -44.47 -87.01
CA GLY A 1017 8.64 -43.08 -86.87
C GLY A 1017 8.51 -42.33 -88.20
N CYS A 1018 8.03 -41.09 -88.12
CA CYS A 1018 7.94 -40.19 -89.27
C CYS A 1018 9.25 -39.41 -89.46
N TYR A 1019 9.74 -39.38 -90.69
CA TYR A 1019 10.95 -38.66 -91.08
C TYR A 1019 10.70 -37.79 -92.31
N PHE A 1020 11.48 -36.72 -92.42
CA PHE A 1020 11.62 -35.96 -93.66
C PHE A 1020 12.91 -36.35 -94.37
N VAL A 1021 12.78 -36.90 -95.57
CA VAL A 1021 13.89 -37.24 -96.45
C VAL A 1021 14.03 -36.14 -97.48
N PHE A 1022 15.12 -35.37 -97.40
CA PHE A 1022 15.48 -34.37 -98.39
C PHE A 1022 16.53 -34.92 -99.35
N VAL A 1023 16.23 -34.94 -100.65
CA VAL A 1023 17.15 -35.42 -101.69
C VAL A 1023 16.79 -34.80 -103.04
N GLY A 1024 17.78 -34.39 -103.85
CA GLY A 1024 17.52 -33.79 -105.16
C GLY A 1024 16.79 -32.45 -105.09
N GLY A 1025 16.88 -31.73 -103.97
CA GLY A 1025 16.11 -30.51 -103.69
C GLY A 1025 14.64 -30.73 -103.32
N GLN A 1026 14.16 -31.98 -103.24
CA GLN A 1026 12.78 -32.32 -102.84
C GLN A 1026 12.72 -32.90 -101.43
N SER A 1027 11.58 -32.76 -100.77
CA SER A 1027 11.31 -33.31 -99.43
C SER A 1027 10.18 -34.33 -99.46
N PHE A 1028 10.45 -35.53 -98.99
CA PHE A 1028 9.46 -36.60 -98.85
C PHE A 1028 9.22 -36.87 -97.38
N LYS A 1029 7.95 -36.86 -96.97
CA LYS A 1029 7.56 -37.38 -95.66
C LYS A 1029 7.37 -38.88 -95.79
N VAL A 1030 8.15 -39.64 -95.04
CA VAL A 1030 8.05 -41.10 -95.02
C VAL A 1030 7.83 -41.58 -93.59
N VAL A 1031 7.09 -42.67 -93.47
CA VAL A 1031 6.84 -43.33 -92.20
C VAL A 1031 7.50 -44.70 -92.28
N ILE A 1032 8.45 -44.94 -91.39
CA ILE A 1032 9.15 -46.21 -91.24
C ILE A 1032 8.47 -47.06 -90.18
#